data_AF-A0A1Q9NV64-F1
#
_entry.id   AF-A0A1Q9NV64-F1
#
_cell.length_a   1.000
_cell.length_b   1.000
_cell.length_c   1.000
_cell.angle_alpha   90.00
_cell.angle_beta   90.00
_cell.angle_gamma   90.00
#
_symmetry.space_group_name_H-M   'P 1'
#
loop_
_entity.id
_entity.type
_entity.pdbx_description
1 polymer ?
#
loop_
_entity_poly.entity_id
_entity_poly.type
_entity_poly.pdbx_seq_one_letter_code
_entity_poly.pdbx_strand_id
1 'polypeptide(L)'
;MLIRKRDKFLLFNLLLLFLLFFSIQSTRVESKYFYNSTNLLGEKISNTNVILQESSLREQIKVKSLIDKGYNGSGIKIGIIDTGVNSNHSEFQNKIIFAKSFVNSNNNYSDNITIIDDINGHGTMVAGLAVGSNLGIAPGADVVSAKVFHRGVTGNAGYPGEETSRAIAKSIIWLVEEQNVSIINLSLSQYHNILNEGREWIINKYSLERKIIFVVAAANSGIQGINLGTIGNPSTSLQAITVGMSDGIYSINPQTANGPRVDWVMKPDLIAPGTSLTAPSLSLSGSTTCTGTSCSAPLVSGGIAVILSALRQKNISYTPGTIKAALIEKAIPLTDVSKGNEHYPWWQQGAGLVNFADALDYILSNPKTSDNIPNFVVPYPKSLPFHPISTLFQGQTLGFNLTLISSPNYLAQITVENDNLHILLLDKELQLRDTTLLPVWIEIPENAALGVFNSNIKISIEGSLEQVTIPVNFEIKKPRLHILFDETHNGLVNEIKGLYDSIGNLQDPWGDANFLFGSFFQFFLKMIENDISVTPFRAGRLDNISYLRKFDTVILPYPATKLTGVFTDWWNDAIFPESTLNNAILGFSNEELNTLESFITNEHKNLIILTSYPDMHDKTELNKFLNRFNLTYIDETFVQSLSLISEHNTNLLINNVSIIDYIGGGLKETDSKFEGILWGELERETVFGFASWHESNGGNLFVSGSGFFMENLGLSELNTISAKNHTQLLLNIINNVSKSDLNPVPESKQVNTAGYFTVIEFTLVILLISTLYRKFLIKRKNNKRIK
;
A
#
# COMPACT_ATOMS: atom_id res chain seq x y z
N MET A 1 -54.41 -18.05 -20.28
CA MET A 1 -54.82 -19.42 -19.87
C MET A 1 -53.60 -20.18 -19.34
N LEU A 2 -53.78 -21.21 -18.52
CA LEU A 2 -52.76 -22.01 -17.80
C LEU A 2 -51.31 -22.02 -18.38
N ILE A 3 -50.39 -21.37 -17.67
CA ILE A 3 -48.97 -21.76 -17.57
C ILE A 3 -48.71 -22.02 -16.07
N ARG A 4 -48.09 -23.16 -15.73
CA ARG A 4 -48.00 -23.65 -14.35
C ARG A 4 -46.74 -23.14 -13.64
N LYS A 5 -46.72 -23.17 -12.30
CA LYS A 5 -45.59 -22.68 -11.48
C LYS A 5 -44.24 -23.36 -11.76
N ARG A 6 -44.22 -24.56 -12.38
CA ARG A 6 -42.98 -25.22 -12.83
C ARG A 6 -42.31 -24.50 -14.01
N ASP A 7 -43.08 -23.86 -14.87
CA ASP A 7 -42.59 -23.42 -16.17
C ASP A 7 -41.76 -22.13 -16.04
N LYS A 8 -42.11 -21.25 -15.09
CA LYS A 8 -41.26 -20.12 -14.69
C LYS A 8 -39.92 -20.56 -14.08
N PHE A 9 -39.88 -21.71 -13.41
CA PHE A 9 -38.63 -22.26 -12.86
C PHE A 9 -37.77 -22.87 -13.98
N LEU A 10 -38.39 -23.50 -14.98
CA LEU A 10 -37.68 -23.97 -16.18
C LEU A 10 -37.08 -22.79 -16.98
N LEU A 11 -37.87 -21.74 -17.19
CA LEU A 11 -37.44 -20.53 -17.90
C LEU A 11 -36.29 -19.82 -17.18
N PHE A 12 -36.32 -19.73 -15.84
CA PHE A 12 -35.23 -19.15 -15.05
C PHE A 12 -33.92 -19.94 -15.17
N ASN A 13 -33.99 -21.27 -15.09
CA ASN A 13 -32.79 -22.12 -15.25
C ASN A 13 -32.27 -22.12 -16.71
N LEU A 14 -33.16 -22.02 -17.71
CA LEU A 14 -32.76 -21.82 -19.10
C LEU A 14 -32.03 -20.48 -19.29
N LEU A 15 -32.52 -19.39 -18.68
CA LEU A 15 -31.84 -18.09 -18.72
C LEU A 15 -30.46 -18.16 -18.06
N LEU A 16 -30.35 -18.84 -16.90
CA LEU A 16 -29.10 -19.03 -16.19
C LEU A 16 -28.09 -19.87 -17.00
N LEU A 17 -28.55 -20.93 -17.67
CA LEU A 17 -27.73 -21.72 -18.60
C LEU A 17 -27.30 -20.92 -19.82
N PHE A 18 -28.16 -20.05 -20.36
CA PHE A 18 -27.83 -19.20 -21.50
C PHE A 18 -26.76 -18.16 -21.15
N LEU A 19 -26.88 -17.54 -19.96
CA LEU A 19 -25.88 -16.61 -19.41
C LEU A 19 -24.54 -17.31 -19.13
N LEU A 20 -24.56 -18.52 -18.57
CA LEU A 20 -23.35 -19.34 -18.39
C LEU A 20 -22.71 -19.73 -19.73
N PHE A 21 -23.50 -20.05 -20.75
CA PHE A 21 -22.97 -20.37 -22.08
C PHE A 21 -22.34 -19.13 -22.75
N PHE A 22 -22.94 -17.95 -22.54
CA PHE A 22 -22.38 -16.68 -23.00
C PHE A 22 -21.09 -16.31 -22.26
N SER A 23 -20.99 -16.49 -20.93
CA SER A 23 -19.74 -16.20 -20.21
C SER A 23 -18.60 -17.17 -20.56
N ILE A 24 -18.93 -18.43 -20.87
CA ILE A 24 -17.96 -19.42 -21.37
C ILE A 24 -17.51 -19.12 -22.81
N GLN A 25 -18.34 -18.45 -23.62
CA GLN A 25 -17.92 -17.95 -24.93
C GLN A 25 -17.18 -16.61 -24.87
N SER A 26 -17.61 -15.65 -24.04
CA SER A 26 -16.91 -14.36 -23.88
C SER A 26 -15.50 -14.59 -23.36
N THR A 27 -15.31 -15.36 -22.29
CA THR A 27 -13.98 -15.72 -21.78
C THR A 27 -13.11 -16.45 -22.82
N ARG A 28 -13.70 -17.25 -23.72
CA ARG A 28 -12.98 -17.90 -24.85
C ARG A 28 -12.69 -16.98 -26.03
N VAL A 29 -13.38 -15.86 -26.17
CA VAL A 29 -13.12 -14.83 -27.19
C VAL A 29 -12.13 -13.80 -26.64
N GLU A 30 -12.35 -13.30 -25.43
CA GLU A 30 -11.45 -12.38 -24.73
C GLU A 30 -10.07 -13.01 -24.53
N SER A 31 -9.96 -14.24 -24.04
CA SER A 31 -8.65 -14.92 -23.93
C SER A 31 -7.92 -15.06 -25.28
N LYS A 32 -8.65 -15.09 -26.40
CA LYS A 32 -8.08 -15.19 -27.75
C LYS A 32 -7.70 -13.82 -28.35
N TYR A 33 -8.43 -12.76 -28.01
CA TYR A 33 -8.05 -11.39 -28.37
C TYR A 33 -6.93 -10.84 -27.47
N PHE A 34 -6.93 -11.13 -26.17
CA PHE A 34 -5.83 -10.80 -25.27
C PHE A 34 -4.54 -11.56 -25.62
N TYR A 35 -4.60 -12.83 -26.02
CA TYR A 35 -3.42 -13.53 -26.57
C TYR A 35 -2.89 -12.87 -27.84
N ASN A 36 -3.77 -12.30 -28.68
CA ASN A 36 -3.33 -11.66 -29.93
C ASN A 36 -2.79 -10.23 -29.71
N SER A 37 -3.28 -9.48 -28.71
CA SER A 37 -2.69 -8.19 -28.35
C SER A 37 -1.36 -8.34 -27.61
N THR A 38 -1.21 -9.34 -26.73
CA THR A 38 0.09 -9.69 -26.14
C THR A 38 1.05 -10.25 -27.18
N ASN A 39 0.59 -11.00 -28.18
CA ASN A 39 1.43 -11.38 -29.33
C ASN A 39 1.84 -10.18 -30.20
N LEU A 40 0.98 -9.19 -30.46
CA LEU A 40 1.33 -8.04 -31.30
C LEU A 40 2.31 -7.04 -30.63
N LEU A 41 2.20 -6.86 -29.31
CA LEU A 41 3.25 -6.19 -28.53
C LEU A 41 4.48 -7.10 -28.41
N GLY A 42 4.27 -8.39 -28.21
CA GLY A 42 5.29 -9.43 -28.16
C GLY A 42 6.11 -9.56 -29.45
N GLU A 43 5.57 -9.28 -30.64
CA GLU A 43 6.27 -9.31 -31.93
C GLU A 43 7.13 -8.06 -32.17
N LYS A 44 6.76 -6.92 -31.57
CA LYS A 44 7.63 -5.73 -31.56
C LYS A 44 8.74 -5.85 -30.51
N ILE A 45 8.48 -6.52 -29.39
CA ILE A 45 9.46 -6.76 -28.34
C ILE A 45 10.36 -7.98 -28.67
N SER A 46 9.87 -8.99 -29.41
CA SER A 46 10.64 -10.20 -29.73
C SER A 46 11.87 -9.89 -30.59
N ASN A 47 11.76 -9.00 -31.56
CA ASN A 47 12.88 -8.54 -32.38
C ASN A 47 13.97 -7.82 -31.56
N THR A 48 13.65 -7.36 -30.34
CA THR A 48 14.63 -6.84 -29.37
C THR A 48 15.13 -7.95 -28.43
N ASN A 49 14.23 -8.83 -27.96
CA ASN A 49 14.56 -9.96 -27.09
C ASN A 49 15.53 -10.97 -27.74
N VAL A 50 15.47 -11.14 -29.06
CA VAL A 50 16.39 -12.00 -29.84
C VAL A 50 17.87 -11.60 -29.66
N ILE A 51 18.15 -10.36 -29.26
CA ILE A 51 19.53 -9.86 -29.03
C ILE A 51 19.96 -9.98 -27.55
N LEU A 52 19.03 -10.18 -26.61
CA LEU A 52 19.29 -10.10 -25.16
C LEU A 52 18.95 -11.36 -24.36
N GLN A 53 18.57 -12.45 -25.04
CA GLN A 53 18.33 -13.77 -24.42
C GLN A 53 19.60 -14.48 -23.92
N GLU A 54 20.79 -13.90 -24.15
CA GLU A 54 22.09 -14.53 -23.82
C GLU A 54 22.56 -14.33 -22.36
N SER A 55 22.04 -13.34 -21.62
CA SER A 55 22.54 -13.03 -20.26
C SER A 55 21.83 -13.82 -19.16
N SER A 56 22.61 -14.53 -18.34
CA SER A 56 22.08 -15.33 -17.22
C SER A 56 21.54 -14.47 -16.08
N LEU A 57 20.64 -15.03 -15.27
CA LEU A 57 20.09 -14.35 -14.09
C LEU A 57 21.17 -13.84 -13.13
N ARG A 58 22.29 -14.58 -13.01
CA ARG A 58 23.46 -14.21 -12.20
C ARG A 58 24.23 -13.00 -12.77
N GLU A 59 24.11 -12.70 -14.07
CA GLU A 59 24.74 -11.54 -14.72
C GLU A 59 23.83 -10.31 -14.76
N GLN A 60 22.51 -10.52 -14.75
CA GLN A 60 21.51 -9.46 -14.64
C GLN A 60 21.70 -8.69 -13.31
N ILE A 61 21.72 -9.40 -12.18
CA ILE A 61 21.90 -8.83 -10.83
C ILE A 61 23.37 -8.69 -10.39
N LYS A 62 24.33 -8.82 -11.33
CA LYS A 62 25.78 -8.62 -11.11
C LYS A 62 26.42 -9.48 -10.01
N VAL A 63 25.93 -10.71 -9.80
CA VAL A 63 26.48 -11.64 -8.78
C VAL A 63 27.44 -12.68 -9.36
N LYS A 64 27.36 -13.00 -10.66
CA LYS A 64 28.25 -13.98 -11.31
C LYS A 64 29.73 -13.67 -11.10
N SER A 65 30.11 -12.39 -11.25
CA SER A 65 31.49 -11.92 -11.07
C SER A 65 32.02 -12.06 -9.63
N LEU A 66 31.15 -12.32 -8.65
CA LEU A 66 31.53 -12.66 -7.27
C LEU A 66 31.69 -14.17 -7.10
N ILE A 67 30.80 -14.96 -7.71
CA ILE A 67 30.89 -16.43 -7.75
C ILE A 67 32.18 -16.86 -8.48
N ASP A 68 32.51 -16.20 -9.59
CA ASP A 68 33.76 -16.40 -10.34
C ASP A 68 35.01 -16.04 -9.52
N LYS A 69 34.89 -15.14 -8.52
CA LYS A 69 35.95 -14.80 -7.53
C LYS A 69 36.01 -15.79 -6.35
N GLY A 70 35.15 -16.82 -6.29
CA GLY A 70 35.06 -17.77 -5.19
C GLY A 70 34.11 -17.38 -4.05
N TYR A 71 33.23 -16.39 -4.27
CA TYR A 71 32.21 -15.98 -3.31
C TYR A 71 30.85 -16.57 -3.72
N ASN A 72 30.48 -17.69 -3.13
CA ASN A 72 29.36 -18.55 -3.55
C ASN A 72 28.30 -18.79 -2.45
N GLY A 73 28.45 -18.17 -1.28
CA GLY A 73 27.62 -18.40 -0.10
C GLY A 73 28.15 -19.46 0.88
N SER A 74 29.30 -20.09 0.63
CA SER A 74 29.81 -21.16 1.51
C SER A 74 30.02 -20.73 2.96
N GLY A 75 29.46 -21.53 3.87
CA GLY A 75 29.47 -21.28 5.32
C GLY A 75 28.41 -20.28 5.79
N ILE A 76 27.45 -19.89 4.95
CA ILE A 76 26.29 -19.07 5.30
C ILE A 76 25.03 -19.94 5.32
N LYS A 77 24.20 -19.78 6.34
CA LYS A 77 22.89 -20.45 6.47
C LYS A 77 21.76 -19.48 6.15
N ILE A 78 20.82 -19.91 5.31
CA ILE A 78 19.59 -19.18 4.98
C ILE A 78 18.38 -19.93 5.58
N GLY A 79 17.63 -19.27 6.45
CA GLY A 79 16.33 -19.73 6.90
C GLY A 79 15.26 -19.46 5.82
N ILE A 80 14.53 -20.48 5.40
CA ILE A 80 13.42 -20.36 4.43
C ILE A 80 12.10 -20.60 5.17
N ILE A 81 11.28 -19.56 5.34
CA ILE A 81 9.95 -19.64 5.97
C ILE A 81 8.90 -19.72 4.86
N ASP A 82 8.40 -20.93 4.57
CA ASP A 82 7.59 -21.20 3.37
C ASP A 82 6.77 -22.52 3.48
N THR A 83 6.37 -23.14 2.37
CA THR A 83 5.62 -24.42 2.30
C THR A 83 6.43 -25.67 2.64
N GLY A 84 7.69 -25.51 3.07
CA GLY A 84 8.70 -26.56 3.18
C GLY A 84 9.60 -26.61 1.94
N VAL A 85 10.57 -27.53 1.90
CA VAL A 85 11.47 -27.72 0.74
C VAL A 85 11.56 -29.21 0.42
N ASN A 86 11.44 -29.63 -0.85
CA ASN A 86 11.73 -31.01 -1.23
C ASN A 86 13.24 -31.27 -1.14
N SER A 87 13.68 -31.84 -0.02
CA SER A 87 15.09 -32.12 0.27
C SER A 87 15.78 -33.07 -0.72
N ASN A 88 15.01 -33.84 -1.50
CA ASN A 88 15.51 -34.85 -2.43
C ASN A 88 15.71 -34.32 -3.87
N HIS A 89 15.39 -33.04 -4.15
CA HIS A 89 15.61 -32.45 -5.47
C HIS A 89 17.12 -32.27 -5.77
N SER A 90 17.54 -32.54 -7.01
CA SER A 90 18.95 -32.51 -7.45
C SER A 90 19.70 -31.21 -7.11
N GLU A 91 19.02 -30.07 -7.19
CA GLU A 91 19.53 -28.74 -6.81
C GLU A 91 19.99 -28.62 -5.34
N PHE A 92 19.51 -29.48 -4.43
CA PHE A 92 19.71 -29.37 -2.97
C PHE A 92 20.55 -30.47 -2.34
N GLN A 93 21.26 -31.30 -3.11
CA GLN A 93 22.09 -32.37 -2.58
C GLN A 93 23.02 -31.88 -1.45
N ASN A 94 22.77 -32.37 -0.23
CA ASN A 94 23.43 -32.00 1.02
C ASN A 94 23.27 -30.55 1.52
N LYS A 95 22.32 -29.76 0.99
CA LYS A 95 22.11 -28.33 1.35
C LYS A 95 21.03 -28.09 2.40
N ILE A 96 20.02 -28.96 2.49
CA ILE A 96 18.95 -28.81 3.49
C ILE A 96 19.45 -29.43 4.80
N ILE A 97 20.14 -28.64 5.62
CA ILE A 97 20.81 -29.13 6.83
C ILE A 97 19.86 -29.40 8.00
N PHE A 98 18.72 -28.68 8.05
CA PHE A 98 17.68 -28.85 9.06
C PHE A 98 16.31 -28.48 8.48
N ALA A 99 15.24 -29.14 8.92
CA ALA A 99 13.86 -28.83 8.53
C ALA A 99 12.87 -29.08 9.68
N LYS A 100 11.89 -28.19 9.87
CA LYS A 100 10.89 -28.27 10.95
C LYS A 100 9.53 -27.70 10.50
N SER A 101 8.45 -28.35 10.93
CA SER A 101 7.08 -27.86 10.71
C SER A 101 6.54 -27.10 11.91
N PHE A 102 5.89 -25.97 11.64
CA PHE A 102 5.20 -25.12 12.61
C PHE A 102 3.67 -25.15 12.44
N VAL A 103 3.16 -26.01 11.56
CA VAL A 103 1.73 -26.26 11.34
C VAL A 103 1.20 -27.20 12.43
N ASN A 104 0.65 -26.63 13.50
CA ASN A 104 0.09 -27.38 14.63
C ASN A 104 -0.86 -26.53 15.50
N SER A 105 -1.71 -27.19 16.29
CA SER A 105 -2.71 -26.53 17.15
C SER A 105 -2.11 -25.57 18.19
N ASN A 106 -0.90 -25.83 18.70
CA ASN A 106 -0.19 -24.90 19.60
C ASN A 106 0.24 -23.58 18.91
N ASN A 107 0.06 -23.51 17.59
CA ASN A 107 0.29 -22.36 16.72
C ASN A 107 -1.00 -21.91 15.99
N ASN A 108 -2.18 -22.27 16.51
CA ASN A 108 -3.52 -21.84 16.04
C ASN A 108 -4.00 -22.44 14.69
N TYR A 109 -3.48 -23.61 14.30
CA TYR A 109 -4.02 -24.39 13.16
C TYR A 109 -5.09 -25.37 13.64
N SER A 110 -6.07 -25.71 12.80
CA SER A 110 -7.01 -26.82 13.08
C SER A 110 -6.32 -28.18 13.08
N ASP A 111 -5.29 -28.32 12.25
CA ASP A 111 -4.61 -29.56 11.91
C ASP A 111 -3.16 -29.56 12.42
N ASN A 112 -2.61 -30.76 12.63
CA ASN A 112 -1.18 -30.95 12.93
C ASN A 112 -0.49 -31.63 11.73
N ILE A 113 0.45 -30.94 11.08
CA ILE A 113 1.31 -31.53 10.05
C ILE A 113 2.73 -31.69 10.57
N THR A 114 3.18 -32.94 10.67
CA THR A 114 4.56 -33.33 11.00
C THR A 114 5.46 -33.48 9.76
N ILE A 115 4.89 -33.51 8.56
CA ILE A 115 5.65 -33.61 7.29
C ILE A 115 6.42 -32.30 7.07
N ILE A 116 7.75 -32.40 6.96
CA ILE A 116 8.67 -31.27 6.82
C ILE A 116 9.03 -30.91 5.37
N ASP A 117 8.98 -31.90 4.46
CA ASP A 117 9.19 -31.67 3.03
C ASP A 117 8.04 -30.85 2.41
N ASP A 118 8.32 -30.28 1.25
CA ASP A 118 7.34 -29.57 0.43
C ASP A 118 6.38 -30.54 -0.27
N ILE A 119 5.10 -30.17 -0.30
CA ILE A 119 4.03 -30.88 -1.00
C ILE A 119 3.23 -29.96 -1.94
N ASN A 120 3.70 -28.72 -2.12
CA ASN A 120 3.09 -27.70 -2.98
C ASN A 120 4.05 -27.21 -4.07
N GLY A 121 5.32 -27.00 -3.72
CA GLY A 121 6.38 -26.59 -4.66
C GLY A 121 6.85 -25.15 -4.48
N HIS A 122 6.12 -24.29 -3.75
CA HIS A 122 6.50 -22.88 -3.59
C HIS A 122 7.82 -22.73 -2.83
N GLY A 123 7.93 -23.29 -1.61
CA GLY A 123 9.17 -23.25 -0.85
C GLY A 123 10.34 -23.98 -1.51
N THR A 124 10.05 -25.02 -2.31
CA THR A 124 11.03 -25.66 -3.21
C THR A 124 11.55 -24.69 -4.27
N MET A 125 10.68 -23.96 -4.98
CA MET A 125 11.09 -22.94 -5.95
C MET A 125 11.91 -21.83 -5.27
N VAL A 126 11.46 -21.34 -4.12
CA VAL A 126 12.08 -20.25 -3.34
C VAL A 126 13.49 -20.65 -2.87
N ALA A 127 13.64 -21.81 -2.23
CA ALA A 127 14.95 -22.33 -1.84
C ALA A 127 15.86 -22.57 -3.06
N GLY A 128 15.27 -22.97 -4.20
CA GLY A 128 15.97 -23.21 -5.45
C GLY A 128 16.63 -21.97 -6.03
N LEU A 129 15.87 -20.88 -6.10
CA LEU A 129 16.37 -19.57 -6.54
C LEU A 129 17.42 -18.99 -5.57
N ALA A 130 17.32 -19.31 -4.27
CA ALA A 130 18.33 -18.93 -3.28
C ALA A 130 19.64 -19.73 -3.41
N VAL A 131 19.60 -21.07 -3.33
CA VAL A 131 20.80 -21.93 -3.13
C VAL A 131 20.97 -23.10 -4.11
N GLY A 132 20.10 -23.27 -5.10
CA GLY A 132 20.19 -24.38 -6.06
C GLY A 132 21.55 -24.45 -6.74
N SER A 133 22.11 -25.66 -6.88
CA SER A 133 23.45 -25.89 -7.45
C SER A 133 23.65 -25.26 -8.83
N ASN A 134 22.66 -25.39 -9.71
CA ASN A 134 22.71 -24.85 -11.07
C ASN A 134 21.93 -23.54 -11.18
N LEU A 135 20.73 -23.48 -10.57
CA LEU A 135 19.77 -22.39 -10.73
C LEU A 135 19.95 -21.25 -9.71
N GLY A 136 20.42 -21.55 -8.51
CA GLY A 136 20.40 -20.60 -7.38
C GLY A 136 21.49 -19.54 -7.43
N ILE A 137 21.32 -18.47 -6.63
CA ILE A 137 22.31 -17.39 -6.55
C ILE A 137 23.50 -17.73 -5.65
N ALA A 138 23.27 -18.44 -4.53
CA ALA A 138 24.30 -18.87 -3.59
C ALA A 138 24.47 -20.40 -3.57
N PRO A 139 25.06 -21.01 -4.63
CA PRO A 139 25.12 -22.46 -4.76
C PRO A 139 25.98 -23.16 -3.69
N GLY A 140 26.73 -22.42 -2.87
CA GLY A 140 27.50 -22.94 -1.73
C GLY A 140 26.85 -22.76 -0.36
N ALA A 141 25.69 -22.08 -0.25
CA ALA A 141 25.02 -21.82 1.03
C ALA A 141 24.11 -22.97 1.49
N ASP A 142 23.93 -23.08 2.81
CA ASP A 142 23.06 -24.05 3.46
C ASP A 142 21.64 -23.48 3.66
N VAL A 143 20.63 -24.35 3.66
CA VAL A 143 19.23 -24.00 3.96
C VAL A 143 18.72 -24.66 5.23
N VAL A 144 18.01 -23.88 6.03
CA VAL A 144 17.20 -24.33 7.16
C VAL A 144 15.73 -24.09 6.82
N SER A 145 14.97 -25.17 6.62
CA SER A 145 13.57 -25.10 6.17
C SER A 145 12.60 -24.99 7.36
N ALA A 146 11.77 -23.94 7.37
CA ALA A 146 10.69 -23.75 8.32
C ALA A 146 9.34 -23.77 7.59
N LYS A 147 8.63 -24.89 7.68
CA LYS A 147 7.29 -25.05 7.07
C LYS A 147 6.24 -24.36 7.93
N VAL A 148 5.61 -23.30 7.40
CA VAL A 148 4.50 -22.58 8.07
C VAL A 148 3.16 -22.72 7.36
N PHE A 149 3.11 -23.15 6.10
CA PHE A 149 1.84 -23.35 5.39
C PHE A 149 1.32 -24.79 5.56
N HIS A 150 0.03 -24.93 5.90
CA HIS A 150 -0.65 -26.22 6.06
C HIS A 150 -0.81 -26.95 4.71
N ARG A 151 -1.58 -26.34 3.81
CA ARG A 151 -1.76 -26.79 2.42
C ARG A 151 -1.44 -25.63 1.48
N GLY A 152 -1.16 -25.99 0.24
CA GLY A 152 -0.31 -25.19 -0.64
C GLY A 152 -0.88 -23.84 -1.08
N VAL A 153 0.02 -22.87 -1.27
CA VAL A 153 -0.27 -21.64 -2.01
C VAL A 153 -0.52 -22.02 -3.47
N THR A 154 -1.75 -21.92 -3.94
CA THR A 154 -2.06 -22.00 -5.37
C THR A 154 -1.72 -20.66 -6.02
N GLY A 155 -1.03 -20.69 -7.16
CA GLY A 155 -0.52 -19.49 -7.84
C GLY A 155 -1.59 -18.59 -8.46
N ASN A 156 -2.38 -17.92 -7.63
CA ASN A 156 -3.18 -16.73 -7.90
C ASN A 156 -3.67 -16.18 -6.56
N ALA A 157 -3.53 -14.88 -6.32
CA ALA A 157 -4.07 -14.26 -5.11
C ALA A 157 -5.60 -14.41 -5.09
N GLY A 158 -6.17 -15.03 -4.05
CA GLY A 158 -7.61 -15.31 -4.00
C GLY A 158 -8.12 -16.24 -2.88
N TYR A 159 -7.24 -17.00 -2.23
CA TYR A 159 -7.53 -17.68 -0.97
C TYR A 159 -6.40 -17.41 0.03
N PRO A 160 -6.71 -17.14 1.31
CA PRO A 160 -5.68 -17.00 2.33
C PRO A 160 -4.94 -18.32 2.48
N GLY A 161 -3.61 -18.25 2.52
CA GLY A 161 -2.82 -19.30 3.14
C GLY A 161 -3.19 -19.42 4.62
N GLU A 162 -3.03 -20.60 5.18
CA GLU A 162 -3.37 -20.86 6.58
C GLU A 162 -2.24 -20.45 7.55
N GLU A 163 -1.26 -19.66 7.10
CA GLU A 163 -0.09 -19.32 7.90
C GLU A 163 -0.43 -18.32 9.02
N THR A 164 -0.17 -18.74 10.27
CA THR A 164 -0.46 -17.91 11.45
C THR A 164 0.77 -17.08 11.85
N SER A 165 0.53 -15.86 12.32
CA SER A 165 1.60 -15.00 12.87
C SER A 165 2.35 -15.67 14.03
N ARG A 166 1.70 -16.59 14.75
CA ARG A 166 2.28 -17.40 15.83
C ARG A 166 3.24 -18.47 15.33
N ALA A 167 2.98 -19.10 14.17
CA ALA A 167 3.94 -19.98 13.52
C ALA A 167 5.12 -19.20 12.92
N ILE A 168 4.85 -18.07 12.25
CA ILE A 168 5.91 -17.20 11.71
C ILE A 168 6.84 -16.75 12.84
N ALA A 169 6.30 -16.20 13.93
CA ALA A 169 7.09 -15.76 15.08
C ALA A 169 7.93 -16.89 15.71
N LYS A 170 7.34 -18.07 15.96
CA LYS A 170 8.08 -19.22 16.52
C LYS A 170 9.11 -19.79 15.54
N SER A 171 8.86 -19.72 14.23
CA SER A 171 9.83 -20.13 13.22
C SER A 171 11.04 -19.19 13.17
N ILE A 172 10.83 -17.88 13.32
CA ILE A 172 11.92 -16.90 13.45
C ILE A 172 12.75 -17.17 14.71
N ILE A 173 12.10 -17.33 15.88
CA ILE A 173 12.79 -17.67 17.14
C ILE A 173 13.64 -18.94 16.98
N TRP A 174 13.08 -19.98 16.35
CA TRP A 174 13.78 -21.23 16.09
C TRP A 174 14.99 -21.06 15.17
N LEU A 175 14.82 -20.39 14.03
CA LEU A 175 15.87 -20.15 13.04
C LEU A 175 17.05 -19.37 13.64
N VAL A 176 16.76 -18.42 14.53
CA VAL A 176 17.79 -17.60 15.18
C VAL A 176 18.43 -18.33 16.37
N GLU A 177 17.66 -18.65 17.40
CA GLU A 177 18.20 -19.05 18.72
C GLU A 177 18.59 -20.54 18.78
N GLU A 178 17.97 -21.42 17.97
CA GLU A 178 18.37 -22.84 17.89
C GLU A 178 19.27 -23.14 16.68
N GLN A 179 19.03 -22.51 15.52
CA GLN A 179 19.68 -22.89 14.26
C GLN A 179 20.81 -21.95 13.82
N ASN A 180 20.90 -20.74 14.40
CA ASN A 180 21.92 -19.73 14.11
C ASN A 180 22.07 -19.46 12.60
N VAL A 181 20.97 -19.07 11.94
CA VAL A 181 20.99 -18.62 10.54
C VAL A 181 21.49 -17.18 10.43
N SER A 182 22.09 -16.81 9.29
CA SER A 182 22.55 -15.43 9.04
C SER A 182 21.50 -14.58 8.32
N ILE A 183 20.64 -15.24 7.54
CA ILE A 183 19.62 -14.64 6.67
C ILE A 183 18.30 -15.38 6.88
N ILE A 184 17.18 -14.68 6.90
CA ILE A 184 15.84 -15.27 6.88
C ILE A 184 15.06 -14.71 5.68
N ASN A 185 14.64 -15.61 4.79
CA ASN A 185 13.79 -15.32 3.64
C ASN A 185 12.32 -15.58 3.98
N LEU A 186 11.51 -14.54 3.87
CA LEU A 186 10.04 -14.57 4.00
C LEU A 186 9.42 -14.29 2.62
N SER A 187 9.19 -15.34 1.85
CA SER A 187 8.49 -15.25 0.55
C SER A 187 6.96 -15.24 0.73
N LEU A 188 6.49 -14.60 1.80
CA LEU A 188 5.10 -14.48 2.21
C LEU A 188 4.77 -13.04 2.59
N SER A 189 3.53 -12.64 2.36
CA SER A 189 2.96 -11.39 2.89
C SER A 189 1.44 -11.52 2.95
N GLN A 190 0.84 -10.96 4.01
CA GLN A 190 -0.60 -10.76 4.13
C GLN A 190 -0.95 -9.30 3.86
N TYR A 191 -2.07 -9.09 3.18
CA TYR A 191 -2.53 -7.77 2.80
C TYR A 191 -3.11 -7.03 4.03
N HIS A 192 -2.25 -6.29 4.72
CA HIS A 192 -2.53 -5.31 5.78
C HIS A 192 -1.34 -4.35 5.85
N ASN A 193 -1.52 -3.03 5.73
CA ASN A 193 -0.43 -2.03 5.85
C ASN A 193 -0.30 -1.49 7.29
N ILE A 194 -0.56 -2.38 8.26
CA ILE A 194 -0.48 -2.12 9.71
C ILE A 194 0.99 -1.96 10.13
N LEU A 195 1.27 -1.01 11.03
CA LEU A 195 2.62 -0.79 11.54
C LEU A 195 2.81 -1.48 12.90
N ASN A 196 4.02 -1.98 13.14
CA ASN A 196 4.46 -2.61 14.41
C ASN A 196 3.67 -3.86 14.85
N GLU A 197 2.90 -4.50 13.97
CA GLU A 197 2.32 -5.82 14.27
C GLU A 197 3.42 -6.88 14.51
N GLY A 198 3.04 -8.00 15.14
CA GLY A 198 4.00 -8.93 15.76
C GLY A 198 5.06 -9.51 14.81
N ARG A 199 4.78 -9.59 13.50
CA ARG A 199 5.76 -10.03 12.50
C ARG A 199 6.75 -8.92 12.15
N GLU A 200 6.31 -7.67 12.00
CA GLU A 200 7.24 -6.53 11.94
C GLU A 200 8.06 -6.41 13.23
N TRP A 201 7.42 -6.47 14.40
CA TRP A 201 8.10 -6.32 15.69
C TRP A 201 9.20 -7.37 15.89
N ILE A 202 8.91 -8.65 15.64
CA ILE A 202 9.89 -9.73 15.86
C ILE A 202 11.04 -9.65 14.86
N ILE A 203 10.79 -9.25 13.62
CA ILE A 203 11.82 -8.99 12.60
C ILE A 203 12.71 -7.80 13.00
N ASN A 204 12.09 -6.67 13.35
CA ASN A 204 12.79 -5.47 13.79
C ASN A 204 13.68 -5.79 15.01
N LYS A 205 13.15 -6.53 16.00
CA LYS A 205 13.88 -6.98 17.19
C LYS A 205 15.07 -7.88 16.85
N TYR A 206 14.85 -8.98 16.11
CA TYR A 206 15.93 -9.94 15.84
C TYR A 206 16.99 -9.42 14.87
N SER A 207 16.64 -8.48 13.99
CA SER A 207 17.62 -7.72 13.20
C SER A 207 18.54 -6.90 14.12
N LEU A 208 17.96 -6.08 15.00
CA LEU A 208 18.71 -5.22 15.92
C LEU A 208 19.53 -6.00 16.97
N GLU A 209 18.94 -7.01 17.62
CA GLU A 209 19.51 -7.73 18.77
C GLU A 209 20.35 -8.98 18.43
N ARG A 210 20.16 -9.60 17.27
CA ARG A 210 20.90 -10.81 16.85
C ARG A 210 21.58 -10.66 15.48
N LYS A 211 21.50 -9.49 14.86
CA LYS A 211 22.13 -9.13 13.56
C LYS A 211 21.73 -10.07 12.41
N ILE A 212 20.47 -10.48 12.43
CA ILE A 212 19.83 -11.35 11.43
C ILE A 212 19.32 -10.51 10.26
N ILE A 213 19.70 -10.88 9.04
CA ILE A 213 19.26 -10.16 7.84
C ILE A 213 17.94 -10.76 7.35
N PHE A 214 16.85 -10.00 7.47
CA PHE A 214 15.54 -10.41 6.96
C PHE A 214 15.30 -9.88 5.55
N VAL A 215 14.92 -10.77 4.65
CA VAL A 215 14.56 -10.46 3.26
C VAL A 215 13.10 -10.88 3.05
N VAL A 216 12.25 -9.94 2.64
CA VAL A 216 10.79 -10.14 2.60
C VAL A 216 10.25 -9.77 1.22
N ALA A 217 9.40 -10.61 0.65
CA ALA A 217 8.71 -10.31 -0.60
C ALA A 217 7.72 -9.14 -0.43
N ALA A 218 7.70 -8.16 -1.34
CA ALA A 218 6.84 -6.98 -1.22
C ALA A 218 5.32 -7.27 -1.22
N ALA A 219 4.92 -8.46 -1.72
CA ALA A 219 3.57 -8.89 -2.12
C ALA A 219 3.27 -8.64 -3.61
N ASN A 220 2.31 -9.40 -4.15
CA ASN A 220 1.88 -9.36 -5.55
C ASN A 220 0.58 -8.54 -5.72
N SER A 221 0.40 -7.51 -4.90
CA SER A 221 -0.84 -6.74 -4.74
C SER A 221 -0.81 -5.38 -5.46
N GLY A 222 0.12 -5.18 -6.40
CA GLY A 222 0.38 -3.88 -7.05
C GLY A 222 -0.73 -3.29 -7.90
N ILE A 223 -1.75 -4.08 -8.25
CA ILE A 223 -2.93 -3.70 -9.05
C ILE A 223 -2.52 -2.84 -10.26
N GLN A 224 -1.71 -3.47 -11.13
CA GLN A 224 -1.15 -2.89 -12.36
C GLN A 224 -0.23 -1.65 -12.16
N GLY A 225 0.31 -1.43 -10.95
CA GLY A 225 1.20 -0.30 -10.62
C GLY A 225 0.46 1.00 -10.30
N ILE A 226 -0.86 1.03 -10.46
CA ILE A 226 -1.76 2.17 -10.24
C ILE A 226 -1.82 2.53 -8.75
N ASN A 227 -1.73 1.51 -7.90
CA ASN A 227 -2.10 1.55 -6.50
C ASN A 227 -0.89 1.75 -5.57
N LEU A 228 -1.00 2.72 -4.66
CA LEU A 228 -0.05 2.93 -3.57
C LEU A 228 -0.48 2.19 -2.30
N GLY A 229 0.39 2.17 -1.28
CA GLY A 229 0.05 1.61 0.04
C GLY A 229 -0.25 0.11 0.05
N THR A 230 0.12 -0.62 -1.01
CA THR A 230 -0.20 -2.04 -1.19
C THR A 230 0.84 -3.01 -0.59
N ILE A 231 1.92 -2.47 -0.01
CA ILE A 231 2.92 -3.24 0.77
C ILE A 231 2.24 -3.87 1.99
N GLY A 232 2.11 -5.19 1.98
CA GLY A 232 1.53 -5.95 3.08
C GLY A 232 2.52 -6.24 4.22
N ASN A 233 2.05 -6.83 5.30
CA ASN A 233 2.90 -7.31 6.39
C ASN A 233 3.49 -8.68 6.08
N PRO A 234 4.71 -9.01 6.54
CA PRO A 234 5.62 -8.17 7.33
C PRO A 234 6.53 -7.25 6.47
N SER A 235 6.22 -7.10 5.19
CA SER A 235 7.02 -6.37 4.20
C SER A 235 7.06 -4.85 4.43
N THR A 236 6.20 -4.34 5.32
CA THR A 236 6.30 -3.03 5.97
C THR A 236 7.58 -2.87 6.81
N SER A 237 8.13 -3.95 7.37
CA SER A 237 9.18 -3.90 8.42
C SER A 237 10.34 -2.95 8.12
N LEU A 238 10.56 -1.99 9.03
CA LEU A 238 11.63 -1.00 8.92
C LEU A 238 13.02 -1.63 8.72
N GLN A 239 13.35 -2.68 9.51
CA GLN A 239 14.66 -3.33 9.46
C GLN A 239 14.79 -4.39 8.35
N ALA A 240 13.69 -4.88 7.80
CA ALA A 240 13.71 -5.82 6.68
C ALA A 240 14.22 -5.17 5.38
N ILE A 241 14.81 -6.00 4.51
CA ILE A 241 15.03 -5.69 3.10
C ILE A 241 13.80 -6.21 2.34
N THR A 242 12.91 -5.30 1.96
CA THR A 242 11.68 -5.59 1.22
C THR A 242 11.94 -5.54 -0.27
N VAL A 243 11.62 -6.63 -0.97
CA VAL A 243 12.00 -6.87 -2.37
C VAL A 243 10.75 -6.90 -3.26
N GLY A 244 10.64 -5.90 -4.13
CA GLY A 244 9.66 -5.90 -5.23
C GLY A 244 10.19 -6.65 -6.47
N MET A 245 9.35 -6.73 -7.50
CA MET A 245 9.59 -7.57 -8.69
C MET A 245 9.82 -6.74 -9.96
N SER A 246 10.84 -7.12 -10.74
CA SER A 246 11.09 -6.61 -12.11
C SER A 246 10.95 -7.69 -13.19
N ASP A 247 10.61 -7.24 -14.39
CA ASP A 247 10.65 -8.02 -15.63
C ASP A 247 12.09 -8.02 -16.16
N GLY A 248 12.93 -8.89 -15.59
CA GLY A 248 14.36 -8.89 -15.85
C GLY A 248 15.01 -7.58 -15.38
N ILE A 249 15.66 -6.86 -16.30
CA ILE A 249 16.38 -5.61 -16.01
C ILE A 249 15.75 -4.37 -16.66
N TYR A 250 14.54 -4.49 -17.23
CA TYR A 250 13.98 -3.50 -18.16
C TYR A 250 12.88 -2.64 -17.53
N SER A 251 11.93 -3.28 -16.86
CA SER A 251 10.75 -2.64 -16.28
C SER A 251 10.40 -3.24 -14.93
N ILE A 252 9.67 -2.48 -14.12
CA ILE A 252 8.97 -3.01 -12.94
C ILE A 252 7.86 -3.93 -13.43
N ASN A 253 7.68 -5.10 -12.81
CA ASN A 253 6.50 -5.89 -13.08
C ASN A 253 5.29 -5.27 -12.35
N PRO A 254 4.20 -4.91 -13.04
CA PRO A 254 3.12 -4.12 -12.47
C PRO A 254 2.22 -4.89 -11.49
N GLN A 255 2.54 -6.16 -11.16
CA GLN A 255 1.95 -6.88 -10.03
C GLN A 255 2.69 -6.62 -8.71
N THR A 256 3.91 -6.06 -8.71
CA THR A 256 4.63 -5.78 -7.46
C THR A 256 3.84 -4.79 -6.59
N ALA A 257 3.66 -5.10 -5.31
CA ALA A 257 3.10 -4.16 -4.36
C ALA A 257 3.98 -2.91 -4.24
N ASN A 258 3.34 -1.77 -4.07
CA ASN A 258 3.96 -0.44 -4.04
C ASN A 258 3.68 0.24 -2.70
N GLY A 259 4.66 0.99 -2.18
CA GLY A 259 4.47 1.82 -1.00
C GLY A 259 3.79 3.17 -1.33
N PRO A 260 4.08 4.23 -0.55
CA PRO A 260 4.79 4.17 0.73
C PRO A 260 3.98 3.39 1.79
N ARG A 261 4.57 3.17 2.97
CA ARG A 261 3.80 2.82 4.18
C ARG A 261 2.81 3.95 4.54
N VAL A 262 1.85 3.63 5.41
CA VAL A 262 0.88 4.62 5.94
C VAL A 262 1.51 5.77 6.74
N ASP A 263 2.77 5.64 7.16
CA ASP A 263 3.62 6.66 7.77
C ASP A 263 4.61 7.32 6.79
N TRP A 264 4.36 7.23 5.48
CA TRP A 264 5.18 7.80 4.39
C TRP A 264 6.59 7.23 4.25
N VAL A 265 6.95 6.18 5.00
CA VAL A 265 8.23 5.49 4.84
C VAL A 265 8.25 4.72 3.51
N MET A 266 9.30 4.91 2.71
CA MET A 266 9.40 4.30 1.38
C MET A 266 9.63 2.79 1.46
N LYS A 267 8.79 2.04 0.74
CA LYS A 267 8.87 0.60 0.47
C LYS A 267 8.39 0.35 -0.98
N PRO A 268 8.84 -0.70 -1.69
CA PRO A 268 9.89 -1.65 -1.29
C PRO A 268 11.25 -0.95 -1.13
N ASP A 269 12.25 -1.62 -0.54
CA ASP A 269 13.59 -1.04 -0.42
C ASP A 269 14.33 -1.08 -1.77
N LEU A 270 14.11 -2.14 -2.55
CA LEU A 270 14.67 -2.37 -3.88
C LEU A 270 13.83 -3.39 -4.67
N ILE A 271 14.19 -3.61 -5.93
CA ILE A 271 13.60 -4.65 -6.79
C ILE A 271 14.64 -5.66 -7.28
N ALA A 272 14.20 -6.87 -7.59
CA ALA A 272 14.99 -7.90 -8.25
C ALA A 272 14.13 -8.61 -9.32
N PRO A 273 14.74 -9.30 -10.30
CA PRO A 273 14.00 -10.04 -11.31
C PRO A 273 13.11 -11.08 -10.63
N GLY A 274 11.83 -11.16 -11.02
CA GLY A 274 10.88 -12.11 -10.43
C GLY A 274 9.92 -12.74 -11.41
N THR A 275 9.93 -12.33 -12.68
CA THR A 275 9.01 -12.80 -13.72
C THR A 275 9.61 -13.94 -14.54
N SER A 276 8.84 -15.01 -14.73
CA SER A 276 9.17 -16.14 -15.61
C SER A 276 10.52 -16.82 -15.33
N LEU A 277 10.97 -16.82 -14.07
CA LEU A 277 12.24 -17.43 -13.67
C LEU A 277 12.17 -18.96 -13.72
N THR A 278 13.24 -19.62 -14.13
CA THR A 278 13.37 -21.09 -14.03
C THR A 278 13.73 -21.49 -12.60
N ALA A 279 12.89 -22.29 -11.96
CA ALA A 279 13.03 -22.76 -10.59
C ALA A 279 12.84 -24.30 -10.52
N PRO A 280 13.32 -25.00 -9.47
CA PRO A 280 13.06 -26.43 -9.31
C PRO A 280 11.58 -26.72 -9.01
N SER A 281 11.09 -27.85 -9.51
CA SER A 281 9.73 -28.35 -9.25
C SER A 281 9.73 -29.36 -8.08
N LEU A 282 8.56 -29.91 -7.73
CA LEU A 282 8.48 -31.06 -6.81
C LEU A 282 9.07 -32.36 -7.39
N SER A 283 9.25 -32.48 -8.71
CA SER A 283 9.85 -33.68 -9.33
C SER A 283 11.37 -33.62 -9.21
N LEU A 284 12.02 -34.73 -8.81
CA LEU A 284 13.40 -34.80 -8.30
C LEU A 284 14.52 -34.12 -9.14
N SER A 285 14.27 -33.85 -10.41
CA SER A 285 15.21 -33.16 -11.32
C SER A 285 14.53 -32.26 -12.37
N GLY A 286 13.23 -31.99 -12.23
CA GLY A 286 12.47 -31.21 -13.20
C GLY A 286 12.32 -29.75 -12.79
N SER A 287 12.37 -28.83 -13.76
CA SER A 287 12.15 -27.39 -13.54
C SER A 287 10.69 -26.97 -13.76
N THR A 288 10.35 -25.79 -13.24
CA THR A 288 9.08 -25.08 -13.44
C THR A 288 9.35 -23.58 -13.58
N THR A 289 8.32 -22.79 -13.88
CA THR A 289 8.37 -21.33 -13.98
C THR A 289 7.86 -20.68 -12.69
N CYS A 290 8.60 -19.71 -12.17
CA CYS A 290 8.25 -18.89 -11.01
C CYS A 290 7.98 -17.44 -11.45
N THR A 291 6.82 -16.88 -11.09
CA THR A 291 6.51 -15.45 -11.26
C THR A 291 5.99 -14.88 -9.94
N GLY A 292 6.63 -13.85 -9.40
CA GLY A 292 6.20 -13.15 -8.19
C GLY A 292 7.34 -12.48 -7.40
N THR A 293 6.97 -11.56 -6.50
CA THR A 293 7.89 -11.01 -5.49
C THR A 293 8.46 -12.10 -4.57
N SER A 294 7.73 -13.19 -4.36
CA SER A 294 8.20 -14.41 -3.70
C SER A 294 9.33 -15.13 -4.46
N CYS A 295 9.45 -14.93 -5.77
CA CYS A 295 10.58 -15.38 -6.59
C CYS A 295 11.74 -14.35 -6.59
N SER A 296 11.46 -13.06 -6.35
CA SER A 296 12.47 -11.98 -6.29
C SER A 296 13.26 -12.00 -4.98
N ALA A 297 12.57 -12.14 -3.85
CA ALA A 297 13.18 -12.19 -2.51
C ALA A 297 14.31 -13.24 -2.35
N PRO A 298 14.19 -14.51 -2.79
CA PRO A 298 15.26 -15.49 -2.65
C PRO A 298 16.52 -15.18 -3.47
N LEU A 299 16.41 -14.44 -4.58
CA LEU A 299 17.59 -13.96 -5.31
C LEU A 299 18.39 -12.97 -4.45
N VAL A 300 17.70 -12.12 -3.70
CA VAL A 300 18.31 -11.17 -2.77
C VAL A 300 18.90 -11.89 -1.56
N SER A 301 18.20 -12.86 -0.99
CA SER A 301 18.74 -13.74 0.06
C SER A 301 20.01 -14.46 -0.37
N GLY A 302 20.06 -15.01 -1.59
CA GLY A 302 21.26 -15.65 -2.13
C GLY A 302 22.38 -14.64 -2.45
N GLY A 303 22.06 -13.49 -3.06
CA GLY A 303 23.04 -12.45 -3.36
C GLY A 303 23.69 -11.88 -2.09
N ILE A 304 22.92 -11.73 -1.01
CA ILE A 304 23.44 -11.40 0.31
C ILE A 304 24.34 -12.52 0.84
N ALA A 305 23.94 -13.80 0.76
CA ALA A 305 24.81 -14.90 1.19
C ALA A 305 26.17 -14.92 0.46
N VAL A 306 26.18 -14.59 -0.84
CA VAL A 306 27.42 -14.37 -1.62
C VAL A 306 28.25 -13.25 -1.00
N ILE A 307 27.67 -12.06 -0.72
CA ILE A 307 28.36 -10.96 -0.03
C ILE A 307 28.91 -11.39 1.33
N LEU A 308 28.10 -12.04 2.19
CA LEU A 308 28.55 -12.48 3.51
C LEU A 308 29.71 -13.48 3.42
N SER A 309 29.70 -14.39 2.44
CA SER A 309 30.83 -15.31 2.20
C SER A 309 32.11 -14.57 1.80
N ALA A 310 32.01 -13.46 1.04
CA ALA A 310 33.14 -12.61 0.68
C ALA A 310 33.70 -11.83 1.90
N LEU A 311 32.81 -11.26 2.73
CA LEU A 311 33.20 -10.54 3.95
C LEU A 311 33.86 -11.48 4.96
N ARG A 312 33.32 -12.70 5.12
CA ARG A 312 33.91 -13.76 5.96
C ARG A 312 35.31 -14.16 5.47
N GLN A 313 35.50 -14.37 4.17
CA GLN A 313 36.83 -14.67 3.60
C GLN A 313 37.84 -13.51 3.77
N LYS A 314 37.36 -12.27 3.91
CA LYS A 314 38.18 -11.06 4.16
C LYS A 314 38.28 -10.68 5.64
N ASN A 315 37.68 -11.45 6.55
CA ASN A 315 37.59 -11.17 7.98
C ASN A 315 36.97 -9.78 8.32
N ILE A 316 35.98 -9.33 7.53
CA ILE A 316 35.29 -8.05 7.71
C ILE A 316 33.97 -8.25 8.47
N SER A 317 33.76 -7.43 9.49
CA SER A 317 32.54 -7.41 10.30
C SER A 317 31.42 -6.66 9.57
N TYR A 318 30.16 -7.00 9.86
CA TYR A 318 28.98 -6.36 9.26
C TYR A 318 27.79 -6.36 10.20
N THR A 319 26.78 -5.55 9.88
CA THR A 319 25.44 -5.55 10.47
C THR A 319 24.39 -5.72 9.36
N PRO A 320 23.10 -5.96 9.68
CA PRO A 320 22.01 -5.82 8.72
C PRO A 320 21.98 -4.44 8.06
N GLY A 321 22.28 -3.38 8.80
CA GLY A 321 22.46 -2.02 8.29
C GLY A 321 23.54 -1.91 7.22
N THR A 322 24.73 -2.50 7.44
CA THR A 322 25.82 -2.54 6.44
C THR A 322 25.33 -3.07 5.09
N ILE A 323 24.57 -4.17 5.13
CA ILE A 323 24.09 -4.87 3.93
C ILE A 323 22.94 -4.09 3.28
N LYS A 324 21.92 -3.69 4.05
CA LYS A 324 20.75 -2.96 3.55
C LYS A 324 21.16 -1.61 2.94
N ALA A 325 22.02 -0.85 3.62
CA ALA A 325 22.52 0.43 3.14
C ALA A 325 23.31 0.28 1.83
N ALA A 326 24.22 -0.70 1.73
CA ALA A 326 25.01 -0.91 0.52
C ALA A 326 24.17 -1.34 -0.69
N LEU A 327 23.15 -2.20 -0.49
CA LEU A 327 22.25 -2.62 -1.56
C LEU A 327 21.35 -1.47 -2.04
N ILE A 328 20.86 -0.61 -1.14
CA ILE A 328 20.09 0.59 -1.49
C ILE A 328 20.95 1.65 -2.18
N GLU A 329 22.19 1.85 -1.71
CA GLU A 329 23.10 2.83 -2.28
C GLU A 329 23.56 2.46 -3.69
N LYS A 330 23.68 1.16 -4.01
CA LYS A 330 24.17 0.64 -5.30
C LYS A 330 23.13 -0.08 -6.15
N ALA A 331 21.85 0.01 -5.79
CA ALA A 331 20.76 -0.34 -6.69
C ALA A 331 20.78 0.56 -7.94
N ILE A 332 20.25 0.04 -9.05
CA ILE A 332 20.22 0.69 -10.36
C ILE A 332 18.79 1.18 -10.63
N PRO A 333 18.48 2.49 -10.55
CA PRO A 333 17.14 2.99 -10.83
C PRO A 333 16.74 2.74 -12.29
N LEU A 334 15.65 1.99 -12.47
CA LEU A 334 15.05 1.75 -13.76
C LEU A 334 14.27 2.99 -14.25
N THR A 335 13.98 3.01 -15.54
CA THR A 335 13.25 4.08 -16.25
C THR A 335 12.08 3.51 -17.04
N ASP A 336 10.93 4.15 -16.96
CA ASP A 336 9.73 3.80 -17.72
C ASP A 336 9.86 4.30 -19.16
N VAL A 337 10.21 3.39 -20.07
CA VAL A 337 10.33 3.66 -21.51
C VAL A 337 8.98 4.12 -22.11
N SER A 338 7.84 3.73 -21.53
CA SER A 338 6.51 4.18 -21.98
C SER A 338 6.19 5.61 -21.56
N LYS A 339 6.73 6.07 -20.41
CA LYS A 339 6.70 7.46 -19.94
C LYS A 339 7.98 8.23 -20.34
N GLY A 340 8.56 7.93 -21.50
CA GLY A 340 9.65 8.72 -22.10
C GLY A 340 11.05 8.51 -21.50
N ASN A 341 11.26 7.43 -20.73
CA ASN A 341 12.44 7.15 -19.90
C ASN A 341 12.55 8.00 -18.62
N GLU A 342 11.43 8.51 -18.11
CA GLU A 342 11.37 9.01 -16.72
C GLU A 342 11.70 7.87 -15.74
N HIS A 343 12.34 8.18 -14.59
CA HIS A 343 12.58 7.15 -13.56
C HIS A 343 11.26 6.68 -12.96
N TYR A 344 11.10 5.36 -12.79
CA TYR A 344 9.96 4.84 -12.04
C TYR A 344 9.95 5.41 -10.60
N PRO A 345 8.78 5.72 -10.02
CA PRO A 345 8.71 6.23 -8.65
C PRO A 345 9.31 5.30 -7.60
N TRP A 346 9.86 5.92 -6.54
CA TRP A 346 10.58 5.25 -5.45
C TRP A 346 9.69 4.32 -4.61
N TRP A 347 8.37 4.50 -4.64
CA TRP A 347 7.41 3.58 -4.02
C TRP A 347 7.13 2.32 -4.86
N GLN A 348 7.53 2.27 -6.14
CA GLN A 348 7.39 1.08 -6.98
C GLN A 348 8.71 0.29 -7.03
N GLN A 349 9.83 0.96 -7.33
CA GLN A 349 11.14 0.29 -7.45
C GLN A 349 12.00 0.26 -6.18
N GLY A 350 11.62 0.98 -5.13
CA GLY A 350 12.58 1.32 -4.09
C GLY A 350 13.76 2.08 -4.69
N ALA A 351 14.97 1.74 -4.26
CA ALA A 351 16.20 2.32 -4.81
C ALA A 351 16.55 1.82 -6.23
N GLY A 352 15.82 0.84 -6.76
CA GLY A 352 16.05 0.27 -8.10
C GLY A 352 16.45 -1.21 -8.09
N LEU A 353 16.94 -1.68 -9.22
CA LEU A 353 17.37 -3.07 -9.44
C LEU A 353 18.65 -3.39 -8.66
N VAL A 354 18.61 -4.49 -7.90
CA VAL A 354 19.74 -4.92 -7.05
C VAL A 354 21.00 -5.29 -7.85
N ASN A 355 22.17 -4.89 -7.32
CA ASN A 355 23.49 -5.10 -7.91
C ASN A 355 24.49 -5.54 -6.82
N PHE A 356 24.84 -6.83 -6.79
CA PHE A 356 25.65 -7.39 -5.70
C PHE A 356 27.15 -7.09 -5.80
N ALA A 357 27.69 -6.92 -7.02
CA ALA A 357 29.10 -6.57 -7.21
C ALA A 357 29.40 -5.18 -6.64
N ASP A 358 28.65 -4.17 -7.07
CA ASP A 358 28.92 -2.78 -6.67
C ASP A 358 28.57 -2.55 -5.19
N ALA A 359 27.56 -3.25 -4.66
CA ALA A 359 27.27 -3.26 -3.23
C ALA A 359 28.44 -3.86 -2.41
N LEU A 360 29.03 -4.99 -2.84
CA LEU A 360 30.23 -5.53 -2.18
C LEU A 360 31.41 -4.56 -2.28
N ASP A 361 31.72 -4.06 -3.48
CA ASP A 361 32.87 -3.20 -3.68
C ASP A 361 32.70 -1.83 -2.95
N TYR A 362 31.47 -1.36 -2.71
CA TYR A 362 31.16 -0.27 -1.79
C TYR A 362 31.46 -0.63 -0.32
N ILE A 363 31.00 -1.79 0.17
CA ILE A 363 31.31 -2.28 1.54
C ILE A 363 32.84 -2.42 1.75
N LEU A 364 33.57 -2.87 0.72
CA LEU A 364 35.01 -3.08 0.77
C LEU A 364 35.82 -1.77 0.69
N SER A 365 35.40 -0.81 -0.14
CA SER A 365 36.12 0.46 -0.34
C SER A 365 35.97 1.48 0.79
N ASN A 366 34.84 1.48 1.51
CA ASN A 366 34.64 2.40 2.63
C ASN A 366 35.65 2.18 3.78
N PRO A 367 35.98 3.23 4.56
CA PRO A 367 36.72 3.11 5.83
C PRO A 367 36.05 2.12 6.78
N LYS A 368 36.76 1.65 7.82
CA LYS A 368 36.25 0.67 8.80
C LYS A 368 36.52 1.13 10.23
N THR A 369 35.61 0.82 11.14
CA THR A 369 35.73 1.11 12.58
C THR A 369 36.79 0.23 13.26
N SER A 370 37.06 0.47 14.55
CA SER A 370 37.89 -0.41 15.41
C SER A 370 37.47 -1.87 15.34
N ASP A 371 36.16 -2.12 15.20
CA ASP A 371 35.55 -3.44 15.24
C ASP A 371 35.51 -4.09 13.84
N ASN A 372 36.23 -3.50 12.89
CA ASN A 372 36.32 -3.83 11.47
C ASN A 372 34.96 -3.81 10.73
N ILE A 373 34.02 -2.99 11.19
CA ILE A 373 32.73 -2.73 10.52
C ILE A 373 32.92 -1.56 9.54
N PRO A 374 32.55 -1.69 8.25
CA PRO A 374 32.58 -0.60 7.28
C PRO A 374 31.76 0.62 7.73
N ASN A 375 32.30 1.82 7.55
CA ASN A 375 31.86 3.04 8.22
C ASN A 375 31.16 4.01 7.25
N PHE A 376 29.84 3.87 7.11
CA PHE A 376 28.99 4.74 6.28
C PHE A 376 27.54 4.79 6.79
N VAL A 377 26.79 5.79 6.32
CA VAL A 377 25.33 5.94 6.48
C VAL A 377 24.74 6.30 5.12
N VAL A 378 23.62 5.66 4.77
CA VAL A 378 22.88 5.92 3.52
C VAL A 378 21.50 6.48 3.85
N PRO A 379 21.14 7.69 3.39
CA PRO A 379 19.81 8.24 3.54
C PRO A 379 18.89 7.72 2.42
N TYR A 380 17.64 7.41 2.75
CA TYR A 380 16.65 7.00 1.76
C TYR A 380 15.22 7.46 2.14
N PRO A 381 14.46 8.12 1.23
CA PRO A 381 14.86 8.58 -0.11
C PRO A 381 16.01 9.60 -0.10
N LYS A 382 16.68 9.76 -1.24
CA LYS A 382 17.93 10.57 -1.34
C LYS A 382 17.70 12.10 -1.39
N SER A 383 16.46 12.57 -1.42
CA SER A 383 16.09 14.00 -1.31
C SER A 383 14.66 14.18 -0.77
N LEU A 384 14.34 15.40 -0.33
CA LEU A 384 12.98 15.81 0.05
C LEU A 384 12.50 17.08 -0.70
N PRO A 385 11.18 17.28 -0.83
CA PRO A 385 10.14 16.25 -0.80
C PRO A 385 10.45 15.13 -1.80
N PHE A 386 9.83 13.96 -1.62
CA PHE A 386 10.03 12.87 -2.58
C PHE A 386 9.23 13.11 -3.86
N HIS A 387 9.82 12.76 -5.01
CA HIS A 387 9.15 12.84 -6.31
C HIS A 387 7.79 12.12 -6.26
N PRO A 388 6.68 12.73 -6.72
CA PRO A 388 6.59 13.88 -7.62
C PRO A 388 6.22 15.17 -6.88
N ILE A 389 6.21 15.16 -5.54
CA ILE A 389 5.98 16.36 -4.74
C ILE A 389 7.17 17.29 -5.01
N SER A 390 6.90 18.30 -5.83
CA SER A 390 7.88 19.24 -6.38
C SER A 390 7.44 20.69 -6.18
N THR A 391 6.25 20.88 -5.63
CA THR A 391 5.66 22.17 -5.26
C THR A 391 5.13 22.06 -3.83
N LEU A 392 5.39 23.09 -3.02
CA LEU A 392 4.72 23.36 -1.74
C LEU A 392 4.22 24.81 -1.74
N PHE A 393 3.31 25.13 -0.83
CA PHE A 393 2.59 26.40 -0.82
C PHE A 393 2.91 27.26 0.41
N GLN A 394 2.94 28.59 0.23
CA GLN A 394 2.93 29.55 1.35
C GLN A 394 1.85 29.17 2.38
N GLY A 395 2.20 29.09 3.67
CA GLY A 395 1.29 28.71 4.76
C GLY A 395 1.04 27.20 4.93
N GLN A 396 1.59 26.34 4.08
CA GLN A 396 1.45 24.89 4.17
C GLN A 396 2.40 24.29 5.22
N THR A 397 2.02 23.15 5.81
CA THR A 397 2.92 22.31 6.60
C THR A 397 2.81 20.87 6.14
N LEU A 398 3.95 20.21 5.84
CA LEU A 398 3.98 18.80 5.46
C LEU A 398 5.03 18.01 6.25
N GLY A 399 4.69 16.78 6.62
CA GLY A 399 5.59 15.84 7.31
C GLY A 399 6.09 14.74 6.38
N PHE A 400 7.37 14.40 6.48
CA PHE A 400 8.05 13.35 5.72
C PHE A 400 8.84 12.45 6.68
N ASN A 401 8.91 11.15 6.40
CA ASN A 401 9.77 10.23 7.14
C ASN A 401 10.93 9.76 6.26
N LEU A 402 12.15 10.15 6.63
CA LEU A 402 13.37 9.61 6.03
C LEU A 402 13.81 8.35 6.79
N THR A 403 14.41 7.41 6.06
CA THR A 403 15.21 6.33 6.67
C THR A 403 16.69 6.69 6.59
N LEU A 404 17.39 6.57 7.70
CA LEU A 404 18.84 6.67 7.80
C LEU A 404 19.39 5.28 8.09
N ILE A 405 20.14 4.73 7.15
CA ILE A 405 20.57 3.34 7.17
C ILE A 405 22.07 3.31 7.48
N SER A 406 22.40 3.10 8.74
CA SER A 406 23.75 3.13 9.28
C SER A 406 24.40 1.76 9.27
N SER A 407 25.68 1.70 8.90
CA SER A 407 26.44 0.45 8.90
C SER A 407 26.84 0.01 10.32
N PRO A 408 27.69 0.72 11.09
CA PRO A 408 27.76 0.55 12.54
C PRO A 408 26.63 1.34 13.21
N ASN A 409 26.52 1.26 14.54
CA ASN A 409 25.70 2.20 15.31
C ASN A 409 26.45 3.54 15.48
N TYR A 410 25.73 4.66 15.50
CA TYR A 410 26.31 6.00 15.71
C TYR A 410 25.50 6.85 16.69
N LEU A 411 26.12 7.89 17.22
CA LEU A 411 25.41 9.13 17.56
C LEU A 411 25.56 10.11 16.39
N ALA A 412 24.47 10.75 15.97
CA ALA A 412 24.46 11.68 14.85
C ALA A 412 23.82 13.01 15.23
N GLN A 413 24.49 14.12 14.91
CA GLN A 413 24.04 15.49 15.09
C GLN A 413 23.46 16.00 13.76
N ILE A 414 22.22 16.47 13.78
CA ILE A 414 21.44 16.79 12.58
C ILE A 414 21.18 18.29 12.51
N THR A 415 21.54 18.88 11.37
CA THR A 415 21.55 20.32 11.13
C THR A 415 20.86 20.64 9.80
N VAL A 416 20.46 21.89 9.62
CA VAL A 416 19.88 22.42 8.37
C VAL A 416 20.78 23.56 7.90
N GLU A 417 21.16 23.55 6.62
CA GLU A 417 22.13 24.52 6.09
C GLU A 417 21.55 25.93 5.89
N ASN A 418 20.32 26.02 5.36
CA ASN A 418 19.61 27.27 5.15
C ASN A 418 18.18 27.14 5.68
N ASP A 419 17.95 27.57 6.92
CA ASP A 419 16.67 27.50 7.64
C ASP A 419 15.85 28.80 7.48
N ASN A 420 15.72 29.27 6.22
CA ASN A 420 14.87 30.43 5.86
C ASN A 420 13.37 30.05 5.78
N LEU A 421 13.08 28.76 5.83
CA LEU A 421 11.77 28.15 6.12
C LEU A 421 11.95 27.36 7.42
N HIS A 422 10.86 26.98 8.10
CA HIS A 422 10.99 26.19 9.32
C HIS A 422 11.08 24.70 8.99
N ILE A 423 12.31 24.18 8.87
CA ILE A 423 12.57 22.74 8.72
C ILE A 423 12.70 22.13 10.13
N LEU A 424 11.55 21.74 10.68
CA LEU A 424 11.43 21.22 12.03
C LEU A 424 11.77 19.71 12.06
N LEU A 425 13.00 19.42 12.49
CA LEU A 425 13.44 18.09 12.89
C LEU A 425 12.95 17.82 14.33
N LEU A 426 12.30 16.68 14.57
CA LEU A 426 11.90 16.29 15.94
C LEU A 426 13.13 16.01 16.81
N ASP A 427 14.08 15.25 16.25
CA ASP A 427 15.34 14.91 16.89
C ASP A 427 16.50 15.63 16.18
N LYS A 428 17.23 16.48 16.91
CA LYS A 428 18.48 17.10 16.43
C LYS A 428 19.73 16.29 16.78
N GLU A 429 19.59 15.34 17.70
CA GLU A 429 20.59 14.34 18.06
C GLU A 429 19.90 12.98 18.05
N LEU A 430 20.40 12.04 17.26
CA LEU A 430 19.73 10.77 16.98
C LEU A 430 20.73 9.62 17.06
N GLN A 431 20.39 8.56 17.80
CA GLN A 431 21.20 7.35 17.83
C GLN A 431 20.84 6.43 16.66
N LEU A 432 21.69 6.43 15.62
CA LEU A 432 21.52 5.56 14.46
C LEU A 432 21.85 4.11 14.83
N ARG A 433 20.93 3.20 14.52
CA ARG A 433 21.07 1.75 14.67
C ARG A 433 20.42 1.04 13.49
N ASP A 434 21.20 0.29 12.71
CA ASP A 434 20.77 -0.36 11.47
C ASP A 434 19.90 0.57 10.59
N THR A 435 18.59 0.37 10.47
CA THR A 435 17.66 1.36 9.87
C THR A 435 17.00 2.21 10.96
N THR A 436 17.18 3.53 10.93
CA THR A 436 16.57 4.49 11.87
C THR A 436 15.67 5.48 11.13
N LEU A 437 14.58 5.93 11.75
CA LEU A 437 13.70 6.97 11.16
C LEU A 437 14.15 8.37 11.58
N LEU A 438 14.06 9.32 10.64
CA LEU A 438 14.15 10.76 10.89
C LEU A 438 12.87 11.44 10.38
N PRO A 439 11.95 11.82 11.28
CA PRO A 439 10.79 12.64 10.93
C PRO A 439 11.21 14.09 10.65
N VAL A 440 10.84 14.59 9.48
CA VAL A 440 11.11 15.95 9.00
C VAL A 440 9.80 16.65 8.71
N TRP A 441 9.55 17.77 9.36
CA TRP A 441 8.43 18.66 9.05
C TRP A 441 8.94 19.90 8.32
N ILE A 442 8.27 20.27 7.23
CA ILE A 442 8.55 21.48 6.46
C ILE A 442 7.33 22.39 6.63
N GLU A 443 7.46 23.48 7.40
CA GLU A 443 6.48 24.57 7.49
C GLU A 443 6.94 25.74 6.61
N ILE A 444 6.08 26.12 5.66
CA ILE A 444 6.31 27.25 4.75
C ILE A 444 5.63 28.49 5.34
N PRO A 445 6.35 29.56 5.69
CA PRO A 445 5.73 30.82 6.12
C PRO A 445 4.78 31.41 5.07
N GLU A 446 3.70 32.06 5.51
CA GLU A 446 2.73 32.75 4.64
C GLU A 446 3.37 33.82 3.76
N ASN A 447 4.50 34.38 4.20
CA ASN A 447 5.29 35.40 3.50
C ASN A 447 6.56 34.85 2.82
N ALA A 448 6.70 33.52 2.67
CA ALA A 448 7.87 32.92 2.03
C ALA A 448 8.02 33.40 0.57
N ALA A 449 9.27 33.54 0.11
CA ALA A 449 9.56 33.94 -1.27
C ALA A 449 9.08 32.86 -2.27
N LEU A 450 8.43 33.29 -3.36
CA LEU A 450 7.94 32.39 -4.41
C LEU A 450 9.08 31.96 -5.36
N GLY A 451 8.93 30.79 -5.97
CA GLY A 451 9.91 30.17 -6.87
C GLY A 451 10.71 29.05 -6.21
N VAL A 452 11.85 28.68 -6.80
CA VAL A 452 12.59 27.46 -6.39
C VAL A 452 13.34 27.66 -5.07
N PHE A 453 12.94 26.92 -4.04
CA PHE A 453 13.68 26.74 -2.80
C PHE A 453 14.69 25.59 -2.93
N ASN A 454 15.88 25.78 -2.36
CA ASN A 454 16.91 24.75 -2.22
C ASN A 454 17.58 24.89 -0.84
N SER A 455 17.67 23.81 -0.09
CA SER A 455 18.41 23.71 1.17
C SER A 455 18.95 22.29 1.36
N ASN A 456 19.66 22.04 2.46
CA ASN A 456 20.24 20.75 2.77
C ASN A 456 19.97 20.38 4.24
N ILE A 457 19.50 19.16 4.48
CA ILE A 457 19.62 18.51 5.79
C ILE A 457 21.00 17.86 5.85
N LYS A 458 21.75 18.18 6.90
CA LYS A 458 23.17 17.83 7.09
C LYS A 458 23.33 17.01 8.36
N ILE A 459 23.66 15.74 8.19
CA ILE A 459 23.82 14.75 9.26
C ILE A 459 25.32 14.57 9.50
N SER A 460 25.78 15.09 10.63
CA SER A 460 27.17 15.00 11.09
C SER A 460 27.30 13.82 12.05
N ILE A 461 28.14 12.86 11.69
CA ILE A 461 28.24 11.57 12.40
C ILE A 461 29.42 11.63 13.37
N GLU A 462 29.23 11.23 14.64
CA GLU A 462 30.32 11.23 15.61
C GLU A 462 31.47 10.30 15.16
N GLY A 463 32.70 10.81 15.21
CA GLY A 463 33.89 10.10 14.72
C GLY A 463 34.08 10.10 13.20
N SER A 464 33.15 10.67 12.42
CA SER A 464 33.29 10.84 10.96
C SER A 464 33.84 12.21 10.59
N LEU A 465 34.64 12.27 9.52
CA LEU A 465 34.95 13.53 8.81
C LEU A 465 33.98 13.80 7.65
N GLU A 466 33.22 12.78 7.23
CA GLU A 466 32.21 12.89 6.17
C GLU A 466 30.83 13.17 6.75
N GLN A 467 30.10 14.09 6.11
CA GLN A 467 28.77 14.55 6.48
C GLN A 467 27.76 14.11 5.43
N VAL A 468 26.74 13.35 5.84
CA VAL A 468 25.66 12.94 4.93
C VAL A 468 24.77 14.14 4.65
N THR A 469 24.55 14.43 3.37
CA THR A 469 23.78 15.59 2.90
C THR A 469 22.55 15.11 2.14
N ILE A 470 21.38 15.61 2.51
CA ILE A 470 20.09 15.29 1.89
C ILE A 470 19.51 16.59 1.31
N PRO A 471 19.47 16.77 -0.01
CA PRO A 471 18.91 17.96 -0.63
C PRO A 471 17.42 18.12 -0.34
N VAL A 472 16.99 19.36 -0.10
CA VAL A 472 15.61 19.77 0.16
C VAL A 472 15.21 20.82 -0.87
N ASN A 473 14.59 20.39 -1.98
CA ASN A 473 14.41 21.20 -3.19
C ASN A 473 12.97 21.12 -3.70
N PHE A 474 12.30 22.27 -3.88
CA PHE A 474 10.92 22.37 -4.39
C PHE A 474 10.58 23.80 -4.83
N GLU A 475 9.52 23.97 -5.62
CA GLU A 475 8.93 25.28 -5.92
C GLU A 475 7.99 25.72 -4.79
N ILE A 476 8.13 26.97 -4.32
CA ILE A 476 7.16 27.64 -3.46
C ILE A 476 6.18 28.42 -4.34
N LYS A 477 4.89 28.09 -4.23
CA LYS A 477 3.79 28.85 -4.84
C LYS A 477 2.91 29.53 -3.80
N LYS A 478 2.13 30.51 -4.24
CA LYS A 478 0.98 31.00 -3.47
C LYS A 478 -0.22 30.09 -3.77
N PRO A 479 -0.91 29.52 -2.77
CA PRO A 479 -2.08 28.70 -3.01
C PRO A 479 -3.30 29.56 -3.38
N ARG A 480 -4.21 29.00 -4.16
CA ARG A 480 -5.56 29.53 -4.41
C ARG A 480 -6.51 29.26 -3.23
N LEU A 481 -6.27 28.17 -2.50
CA LEU A 481 -7.11 27.71 -1.40
C LEU A 481 -6.26 26.91 -0.39
N HIS A 482 -6.50 27.09 0.90
CA HIS A 482 -5.97 26.23 1.97
C HIS A 482 -7.00 25.18 2.42
N ILE A 483 -6.66 23.91 2.23
CA ILE A 483 -7.40 22.76 2.74
C ILE A 483 -6.68 22.15 3.94
N LEU A 484 -7.39 22.00 5.06
CA LEU A 484 -7.06 21.04 6.12
C LEU A 484 -7.76 19.71 5.79
N PHE A 485 -7.02 18.62 5.69
CA PHE A 485 -7.58 17.28 5.45
C PHE A 485 -7.49 16.47 6.74
N ASP A 486 -8.63 16.19 7.37
CA ASP A 486 -8.65 15.48 8.65
C ASP A 486 -8.36 13.99 8.46
N GLU A 487 -7.23 13.56 9.02
CA GLU A 487 -6.87 12.15 9.12
C GLU A 487 -7.13 11.61 10.55
N THR A 488 -7.86 12.32 11.42
CA THR A 488 -8.11 11.89 12.82
C THR A 488 -9.50 11.33 13.13
N HIS A 489 -10.58 11.80 12.51
CA HIS A 489 -11.92 11.19 12.69
C HIS A 489 -12.25 10.14 11.63
N ASN A 490 -11.33 9.96 10.69
CA ASN A 490 -11.35 8.94 9.66
C ASN A 490 -10.97 7.57 10.24
N GLY A 491 -11.90 6.61 10.21
CA GLY A 491 -11.65 5.24 10.71
C GLY A 491 -10.48 4.54 10.02
N LEU A 492 -10.23 4.88 8.76
CA LEU A 492 -9.21 4.29 7.89
C LEU A 492 -7.77 4.72 8.27
N VAL A 493 -7.60 5.69 9.17
CA VAL A 493 -6.28 6.17 9.64
C VAL A 493 -6.10 5.94 11.13
N ASN A 494 -7.15 6.12 11.94
CA ASN A 494 -7.00 6.00 13.39
C ASN A 494 -6.83 4.55 13.89
N GLU A 495 -6.90 3.53 13.04
CA GLU A 495 -6.26 2.23 13.34
C GLU A 495 -4.79 2.45 13.75
N ILE A 496 -4.04 3.24 12.98
CA ILE A 496 -2.61 3.55 13.19
C ILE A 496 -2.38 4.27 14.53
N LYS A 497 -3.39 5.00 15.03
CA LYS A 497 -3.31 5.77 16.29
C LYS A 497 -3.86 4.98 17.50
N GLY A 498 -4.73 4.00 17.26
CA GLY A 498 -5.19 3.02 18.25
C GLY A 498 -4.29 1.80 18.40
N LEU A 499 -3.37 1.55 17.44
CA LEU A 499 -2.41 0.43 17.37
C LEU A 499 -1.28 0.46 18.42
N TYR A 500 -1.60 0.88 19.65
CA TYR A 500 -0.71 0.74 20.80
C TYR A 500 -0.91 -0.58 21.58
N ASP A 501 -2.03 -1.29 21.39
CA ASP A 501 -2.27 -2.62 21.97
C ASP A 501 -3.04 -3.59 21.03
N SER A 502 -2.54 -4.84 21.03
CA SER A 502 -3.13 -6.11 20.54
C SER A 502 -4.07 -6.20 19.31
N ILE A 503 -3.47 -6.51 18.14
CA ILE A 503 -3.82 -7.57 17.13
C ILE A 503 -5.34 -7.89 17.03
N GLY A 504 -6.08 -7.49 15.99
CA GLY A 504 -5.97 -7.92 14.58
C GLY A 504 -7.04 -8.98 14.22
N ASN A 505 -7.22 -9.30 12.92
CA ASN A 505 -8.36 -10.05 12.35
C ASN A 505 -9.72 -9.31 12.32
N LEU A 506 -9.86 -8.37 11.39
CA LEU A 506 -11.00 -8.42 10.47
C LEU A 506 -10.59 -7.91 9.08
N GLN A 507 -11.35 -8.31 8.05
CA GLN A 507 -11.26 -7.72 6.73
C GLN A 507 -12.30 -6.61 6.62
N ASP A 508 -11.86 -5.36 6.52
CA ASP A 508 -12.70 -4.30 5.99
C ASP A 508 -12.30 -4.02 4.52
N PRO A 509 -13.11 -4.44 3.54
CA PRO A 509 -12.79 -4.27 2.12
C PRO A 509 -12.82 -2.80 1.63
N TRP A 510 -13.23 -1.85 2.47
CA TRP A 510 -13.23 -0.41 2.19
C TRP A 510 -12.38 0.39 3.19
N GLY A 511 -12.16 -0.19 4.38
CA GLY A 511 -11.12 0.10 5.36
C GLY A 511 -9.78 0.44 4.71
N ASP A 512 -9.19 -0.57 4.06
CA ASP A 512 -7.94 -0.40 3.33
C ASP A 512 -8.10 0.47 2.07
N ALA A 513 -9.25 0.45 1.38
CA ALA A 513 -9.42 0.92 0.00
C ALA A 513 -8.80 2.31 -0.27
N ASN A 514 -9.05 3.30 0.59
CA ASN A 514 -8.59 4.67 0.35
C ASN A 514 -7.05 4.84 0.42
N PHE A 515 -6.36 3.96 1.15
CA PHE A 515 -4.90 3.88 1.15
C PHE A 515 -4.39 2.90 0.09
N LEU A 516 -5.07 1.75 -0.07
CA LEU A 516 -4.84 0.65 -1.02
C LEU A 516 -4.88 1.09 -2.48
N PHE A 517 -5.72 2.07 -2.84
CA PHE A 517 -5.77 2.66 -4.18
C PHE A 517 -4.87 3.91 -4.30
N GLY A 518 -4.18 4.32 -3.24
CA GLY A 518 -3.42 5.58 -3.20
C GLY A 518 -4.28 6.83 -3.35
N SER A 519 -5.59 6.75 -3.13
CA SER A 519 -6.55 7.79 -3.53
C SER A 519 -6.37 9.11 -2.78
N PHE A 520 -5.93 9.08 -1.52
CA PHE A 520 -5.55 10.28 -0.78
C PHE A 520 -4.26 10.93 -1.30
N PHE A 521 -3.33 10.15 -1.88
CA PHE A 521 -2.14 10.70 -2.53
C PHE A 521 -2.47 11.27 -3.92
N GLN A 522 -3.27 10.56 -4.72
CA GLN A 522 -3.73 11.08 -6.01
C GLN A 522 -4.60 12.33 -5.81
N PHE A 523 -5.40 12.40 -4.73
CA PHE A 523 -6.05 13.64 -4.28
C PHE A 523 -5.02 14.75 -4.01
N PHE A 524 -4.02 14.48 -3.17
CA PHE A 524 -2.97 15.44 -2.83
C PHE A 524 -2.22 15.99 -4.07
N LEU A 525 -1.83 15.12 -5.00
CA LEU A 525 -1.23 15.51 -6.28
C LEU A 525 -2.20 16.34 -7.14
N LYS A 526 -3.46 15.91 -7.26
CA LYS A 526 -4.49 16.65 -8.02
C LYS A 526 -4.76 18.04 -7.44
N MET A 527 -4.65 18.21 -6.13
CA MET A 527 -4.74 19.52 -5.49
C MET A 527 -3.51 20.39 -5.81
N ILE A 528 -2.29 19.84 -5.76
CA ILE A 528 -1.07 20.55 -6.21
C ILE A 528 -1.19 21.02 -7.67
N GLU A 529 -1.68 20.16 -8.57
CA GLU A 529 -1.91 20.51 -9.99
C GLU A 529 -2.89 21.68 -10.22
N ASN A 530 -3.73 22.00 -9.22
CA ASN A 530 -4.75 23.06 -9.28
C ASN A 530 -4.38 24.26 -8.36
N ASP A 531 -3.10 24.35 -7.97
CA ASP A 531 -2.54 25.33 -7.03
C ASP A 531 -3.29 25.40 -5.68
N ILE A 532 -3.76 24.25 -5.18
CA ILE A 532 -4.44 24.12 -3.87
C ILE A 532 -3.48 23.53 -2.84
N SER A 533 -3.33 24.22 -1.71
CA SER A 533 -2.60 23.70 -0.55
C SER A 533 -3.45 22.69 0.21
N VAL A 534 -2.94 21.47 0.41
CA VAL A 534 -3.50 20.49 1.35
C VAL A 534 -2.51 20.32 2.52
N THR A 535 -3.01 20.44 3.75
CA THR A 535 -2.28 20.06 4.97
C THR A 535 -2.94 18.83 5.58
N PRO A 536 -2.29 17.65 5.56
CA PRO A 536 -2.81 16.45 6.21
C PRO A 536 -2.70 16.57 7.74
N PHE A 537 -3.75 16.18 8.46
CA PHE A 537 -3.87 16.48 9.89
C PHE A 537 -4.03 15.23 10.76
N ARG A 538 -3.04 14.95 11.62
CA ARG A 538 -2.98 13.76 12.50
C ARG A 538 -3.05 14.05 14.01
N ALA A 539 -3.42 15.28 14.43
CA ALA A 539 -3.08 15.79 15.76
C ALA A 539 -4.23 16.17 16.72
N GLY A 540 -5.51 15.96 16.38
CA GLY A 540 -6.64 16.20 17.30
C GLY A 540 -6.72 17.65 17.83
N ARG A 541 -6.82 18.62 16.93
CA ARG A 541 -6.92 20.07 17.21
C ARG A 541 -8.11 20.72 16.47
N LEU A 542 -9.17 19.94 16.19
CA LEU A 542 -10.40 20.49 15.61
C LEU A 542 -11.20 21.30 16.64
N ASP A 543 -10.78 21.29 17.91
CA ASP A 543 -11.19 22.13 19.05
C ASP A 543 -10.61 23.56 19.00
N ASN A 544 -9.61 23.81 18.16
CA ASN A 544 -8.83 25.04 18.17
C ASN A 544 -9.16 25.94 16.98
N ILE A 545 -10.15 26.82 17.15
CA ILE A 545 -10.58 27.77 16.12
C ILE A 545 -9.43 28.65 15.60
N SER A 546 -8.48 29.01 16.46
CA SER A 546 -7.30 29.81 16.08
C SER A 546 -6.30 29.06 15.21
N TYR A 547 -6.29 27.72 15.25
CA TYR A 547 -5.57 26.89 14.30
C TYR A 547 -6.37 26.74 13.00
N LEU A 548 -7.68 26.48 13.08
CA LEU A 548 -8.53 26.31 11.89
C LEU A 548 -8.57 27.57 11.01
N ARG A 549 -8.49 28.78 11.58
CA ARG A 549 -8.42 30.06 10.85
C ARG A 549 -7.35 30.14 9.76
N LYS A 550 -6.27 29.34 9.84
CA LYS A 550 -5.24 29.22 8.78
C LYS A 550 -5.77 28.62 7.47
N PHE A 551 -6.95 27.97 7.50
CA PHE A 551 -7.50 27.20 6.39
C PHE A 551 -8.78 27.83 5.87
N ASP A 552 -9.03 27.67 4.57
CA ASP A 552 -10.27 28.09 3.92
C ASP A 552 -11.33 27.01 3.98
N THR A 553 -10.90 25.75 3.90
CA THR A 553 -11.75 24.57 3.88
C THR A 553 -11.19 23.49 4.81
N VAL A 554 -12.05 22.85 5.59
CA VAL A 554 -11.77 21.57 6.26
C VAL A 554 -12.47 20.46 5.48
N ILE A 555 -11.79 19.35 5.22
CA ILE A 555 -12.39 18.13 4.68
C ILE A 555 -12.37 17.05 5.77
N LEU A 556 -13.54 16.46 6.04
CA LEU A 556 -13.75 15.34 6.94
C LEU A 556 -14.08 14.08 6.11
N PRO A 557 -13.08 13.25 5.76
CA PRO A 557 -13.28 11.97 5.10
C PRO A 557 -13.73 10.92 6.12
N TYR A 558 -14.86 10.29 5.84
CA TYR A 558 -15.42 9.15 6.59
C TYR A 558 -15.49 9.34 8.13
N PRO A 559 -16.00 10.48 8.63
CA PRO A 559 -16.04 10.76 10.06
C PRO A 559 -16.98 9.80 10.80
N ALA A 560 -16.70 9.57 12.07
CA ALA A 560 -17.48 8.67 12.92
C ALA A 560 -17.66 7.25 12.33
N THR A 561 -16.65 6.76 11.60
CA THR A 561 -16.61 5.35 11.16
C THR A 561 -16.47 4.44 12.39
N LYS A 562 -17.24 3.34 12.42
CA LYS A 562 -17.12 2.30 13.43
C LYS A 562 -15.83 1.51 13.19
N LEU A 563 -15.08 1.24 14.25
CA LEU A 563 -14.07 0.20 14.23
C LEU A 563 -14.77 -1.17 14.32
N THR A 564 -15.28 -1.69 13.20
CA THR A 564 -15.85 -3.04 13.10
C THR A 564 -14.74 -4.10 13.03
N GLY A 565 -13.91 -4.15 14.07
CA GLY A 565 -12.84 -5.13 14.28
C GLY A 565 -13.17 -6.09 15.43
N VAL A 566 -13.09 -7.39 15.20
CA VAL A 566 -13.36 -8.41 16.23
C VAL A 566 -12.15 -8.49 17.17
N PHE A 567 -12.28 -7.93 18.38
CA PHE A 567 -11.25 -7.94 19.43
C PHE A 567 -10.98 -9.33 20.06
N THR A 568 -11.40 -10.42 19.41
CA THR A 568 -11.24 -11.80 19.87
C THR A 568 -10.55 -12.64 18.79
N ASP A 569 -9.27 -12.96 19.02
CA ASP A 569 -8.89 -14.35 19.33
C ASP A 569 -7.36 -14.52 19.43
N TRP A 570 -6.54 -13.74 18.69
CA TRP A 570 -5.19 -14.20 18.30
C TRP A 570 -3.99 -13.69 19.13
N TRP A 571 -4.19 -12.88 20.19
CA TRP A 571 -3.08 -12.27 20.96
C TRP A 571 -3.13 -12.46 22.49
N ASN A 572 -4.28 -12.25 23.14
CA ASN A 572 -4.35 -12.03 24.59
C ASN A 572 -3.88 -13.23 25.44
N ASP A 573 -4.05 -14.46 24.94
CA ASP A 573 -3.65 -15.74 25.56
C ASP A 573 -2.14 -15.91 25.89
N ALA A 574 -1.28 -14.95 25.52
CA ALA A 574 0.16 -15.10 25.68
C ALA A 574 0.88 -13.98 26.47
N ILE A 575 0.40 -12.72 26.44
CA ILE A 575 1.18 -11.58 26.96
C ILE A 575 0.35 -10.52 27.71
N PHE A 576 -0.89 -10.20 27.30
CA PHE A 576 -1.68 -9.09 27.89
C PHE A 576 -3.18 -9.45 28.08
N PRO A 577 -3.83 -9.02 29.19
CA PRO A 577 -5.19 -9.42 29.56
C PRO A 577 -6.32 -8.65 28.83
N GLU A 578 -7.49 -9.30 28.70
CA GLU A 578 -8.58 -9.03 27.73
C GLU A 578 -9.36 -7.70 27.78
N SER A 579 -9.16 -6.80 28.76
CA SER A 579 -10.28 -6.00 29.29
C SER A 579 -10.62 -4.63 28.66
N THR A 580 -9.90 -4.13 27.64
CA THR A 580 -9.74 -2.65 27.51
C THR A 580 -10.36 -1.92 26.28
N LEU A 581 -10.63 -2.57 25.13
CA LEU A 581 -10.84 -1.82 23.85
C LEU A 581 -12.14 -2.09 23.05
N ASN A 582 -13.10 -2.86 23.57
CA ASN A 582 -14.39 -3.03 22.91
C ASN A 582 -15.17 -1.70 22.76
N ASN A 583 -15.58 -1.37 21.54
CA ASN A 583 -16.38 -0.19 21.16
C ASN A 583 -15.69 1.19 21.24
N ALA A 584 -14.42 1.30 20.83
CA ALA A 584 -13.85 2.60 20.49
C ALA A 584 -14.56 3.19 19.24
N ILE A 585 -15.34 4.26 19.43
CA ILE A 585 -15.98 5.02 18.33
C ILE A 585 -15.21 6.33 18.14
N LEU A 586 -14.85 6.63 16.89
CA LEU A 586 -14.14 7.86 16.51
C LEU A 586 -15.12 9.02 16.28
N GLY A 587 -15.96 9.27 17.29
CA GLY A 587 -16.83 10.44 17.35
C GLY A 587 -16.05 11.69 17.78
N PHE A 588 -16.58 12.85 17.43
CA PHE A 588 -16.04 14.15 17.83
C PHE A 588 -16.36 14.48 19.28
N SER A 589 -15.47 15.17 19.98
CA SER A 589 -15.81 15.85 21.24
C SER A 589 -16.80 17.00 21.00
N ASN A 590 -17.53 17.41 22.04
CA ASN A 590 -18.42 18.58 21.94
C ASN A 590 -17.65 19.87 21.60
N GLU A 591 -16.38 19.97 21.97
CA GLU A 591 -15.53 21.15 21.73
C GLU A 591 -15.12 21.23 20.25
N GLU A 592 -14.81 20.10 19.62
CA GLU A 592 -14.59 19.98 18.17
C GLU A 592 -15.88 20.24 17.39
N LEU A 593 -17.01 19.67 17.80
CA LEU A 593 -18.32 19.92 17.17
C LEU A 593 -18.67 21.42 17.19
N ASN A 594 -18.52 22.08 18.34
CA ASN A 594 -18.77 23.52 18.49
C ASN A 594 -17.79 24.37 17.65
N THR A 595 -16.54 23.93 17.53
CA THR A 595 -15.50 24.66 16.81
C THR A 595 -15.65 24.55 15.30
N LEU A 596 -15.98 23.36 14.79
CA LEU A 596 -16.37 23.14 13.38
C LEU A 596 -17.64 23.92 13.02
N GLU A 597 -18.61 24.03 13.94
CA GLU A 597 -19.79 24.87 13.74
C GLU A 597 -19.43 26.36 13.69
N SER A 598 -18.58 26.84 14.61
CA SER A 598 -18.07 28.22 14.60
C SER A 598 -17.23 28.54 13.36
N PHE A 599 -16.51 27.57 12.81
CA PHE A 599 -15.69 27.75 11.61
C PHE A 599 -16.54 28.10 10.38
N ILE A 600 -17.72 27.49 10.24
CA ILE A 600 -18.67 27.82 9.17
C ILE A 600 -19.44 29.11 9.50
N THR A 601 -20.01 29.19 10.71
CA THR A 601 -20.97 30.24 11.07
C THR A 601 -20.33 31.60 11.41
N ASN A 602 -19.22 31.61 12.15
CA ASN A 602 -18.57 32.83 12.65
C ASN A 602 -17.31 33.23 11.86
N GLU A 603 -16.51 32.26 11.39
CA GLU A 603 -15.32 32.53 10.55
C GLU A 603 -15.65 32.59 9.05
N HIS A 604 -16.88 32.21 8.67
CA HIS A 604 -17.39 32.17 7.30
C HIS A 604 -16.54 31.31 6.35
N LYS A 605 -15.95 30.23 6.88
CA LYS A 605 -15.14 29.24 6.16
C LYS A 605 -15.97 28.03 5.74
N ASN A 606 -15.30 27.03 5.18
CA ASN A 606 -15.93 25.91 4.48
C ASN A 606 -15.72 24.56 5.17
N LEU A 607 -16.74 23.71 5.16
CA LEU A 607 -16.64 22.31 5.60
C LEU A 607 -17.16 21.37 4.52
N ILE A 608 -16.40 20.32 4.22
CA ILE A 608 -16.76 19.23 3.30
C ILE A 608 -16.78 17.92 4.10
N ILE A 609 -17.91 17.22 4.10
CA ILE A 609 -18.09 15.91 4.75
C ILE A 609 -18.37 14.85 3.68
N LEU A 610 -17.60 13.76 3.71
CA LEU A 610 -17.72 12.64 2.78
C LEU A 610 -18.00 11.36 3.59
N THR A 611 -19.23 10.85 3.59
CA THR A 611 -19.57 9.57 4.27
C THR A 611 -19.39 8.38 3.33
N SER A 612 -19.43 7.16 3.83
CA SER A 612 -19.35 5.91 3.07
C SER A 612 -20.70 5.17 3.11
N TYR A 613 -20.70 3.84 2.99
CA TYR A 613 -21.87 2.97 3.15
C TYR A 613 -22.46 3.07 4.58
N PRO A 614 -23.80 3.05 4.80
CA PRO A 614 -24.39 3.26 6.14
C PRO A 614 -23.95 2.30 7.25
N ASP A 615 -23.63 1.05 6.90
CA ASP A 615 -23.09 0.05 7.83
C ASP A 615 -21.72 0.46 8.42
N MET A 616 -20.94 1.31 7.73
CA MET A 616 -19.61 1.77 8.17
C MET A 616 -19.69 2.77 9.33
N HIS A 617 -20.69 3.66 9.37
CA HIS A 617 -20.72 4.80 10.30
C HIS A 617 -21.48 4.52 11.59
N ASP A 618 -20.98 4.98 12.72
CA ASP A 618 -21.84 5.18 13.87
C ASP A 618 -22.77 6.36 13.60
N LYS A 619 -24.02 6.03 13.29
CA LYS A 619 -25.06 7.00 12.95
C LYS A 619 -25.50 7.87 14.13
N THR A 620 -25.14 7.51 15.37
CA THR A 620 -25.37 8.37 16.54
C THR A 620 -24.32 9.47 16.55
N GLU A 621 -23.05 9.10 16.49
CA GLU A 621 -21.92 10.05 16.50
C GLU A 621 -21.91 10.94 15.25
N LEU A 622 -22.11 10.38 14.05
CA LEU A 622 -22.17 11.14 12.80
C LEU A 622 -23.28 12.21 12.82
N ASN A 623 -24.48 11.84 13.32
CA ASN A 623 -25.61 12.76 13.38
C ASN A 623 -25.52 13.77 14.55
N LYS A 624 -24.60 13.62 15.53
CA LYS A 624 -24.33 14.70 16.51
C LYS A 624 -23.81 15.98 15.84
N PHE A 625 -23.11 15.86 14.72
CA PHE A 625 -22.71 17.01 13.93
C PHE A 625 -23.81 17.44 12.96
N LEU A 626 -24.26 16.53 12.09
CA LEU A 626 -25.18 16.88 10.99
C LEU A 626 -26.50 17.50 11.49
N ASN A 627 -27.05 17.01 12.62
CA ASN A 627 -28.30 17.54 13.17
C ASN A 627 -28.19 18.99 13.67
N ARG A 628 -26.98 19.51 13.95
CA ARG A 628 -26.78 20.94 14.28
C ARG A 628 -27.13 21.85 13.10
N PHE A 629 -27.03 21.32 11.89
CA PHE A 629 -27.37 21.99 10.63
C PHE A 629 -28.72 21.56 10.07
N ASN A 630 -29.55 20.83 10.83
CA ASN A 630 -30.86 20.30 10.39
C ASN A 630 -30.77 19.28 9.23
N LEU A 631 -29.65 18.56 9.15
CA LEU A 631 -29.41 17.46 8.21
C LEU A 631 -29.23 16.15 8.99
N THR A 632 -29.70 15.03 8.45
CA THR A 632 -29.57 13.70 9.07
C THR A 632 -29.17 12.66 8.03
N TYR A 633 -28.13 11.90 8.33
CA TYR A 633 -27.67 10.76 7.53
C TYR A 633 -28.46 9.49 7.86
N ILE A 634 -28.93 8.78 6.84
CA ILE A 634 -29.90 7.67 6.94
C ILE A 634 -29.43 6.37 6.26
N ASP A 635 -29.99 5.24 6.71
CA ASP A 635 -29.63 3.87 6.32
C ASP A 635 -29.95 3.46 4.86
N GLU A 636 -30.62 4.32 4.12
CA GLU A 636 -30.97 4.11 2.71
C GLU A 636 -29.70 4.05 1.86
N THR A 637 -29.26 2.84 1.49
CA THR A 637 -28.11 2.69 0.59
C THR A 637 -28.56 2.89 -0.86
N PHE A 638 -27.99 3.89 -1.52
CA PHE A 638 -28.13 4.09 -2.95
C PHE A 638 -26.94 3.47 -3.68
N VAL A 639 -27.24 2.64 -4.68
CA VAL A 639 -26.28 2.09 -5.64
C VAL A 639 -26.90 2.26 -7.03
N GLN A 640 -26.45 3.27 -7.76
CA GLN A 640 -26.88 3.55 -9.13
C GLN A 640 -25.70 4.03 -9.97
N SER A 641 -25.65 3.61 -11.23
CA SER A 641 -24.85 4.24 -12.28
C SER A 641 -25.66 5.39 -12.88
N LEU A 642 -25.17 6.63 -12.76
CA LEU A 642 -25.97 7.81 -13.06
C LEU A 642 -26.11 8.11 -14.57
N SER A 643 -27.12 7.50 -15.20
CA SER A 643 -27.60 7.88 -16.55
C SER A 643 -28.83 8.80 -16.52
N LEU A 644 -29.10 9.50 -15.40
CA LEU A 644 -30.41 10.10 -15.14
C LEU A 644 -30.43 11.38 -14.25
N ILE A 645 -29.38 12.21 -14.30
CA ILE A 645 -29.37 13.54 -13.63
C ILE A 645 -29.07 14.69 -14.61
N SER A 646 -28.31 14.46 -15.68
CA SER A 646 -27.85 15.51 -16.61
C SER A 646 -28.95 16.12 -17.50
N GLU A 647 -30.08 15.44 -17.73
CA GLU A 647 -31.15 15.97 -18.60
C GLU A 647 -32.01 17.07 -17.94
N HIS A 648 -31.96 17.21 -16.61
CA HIS A 648 -32.94 18.02 -15.85
C HIS A 648 -32.36 18.94 -14.76
N ASN A 649 -31.04 19.00 -14.54
CA ASN A 649 -30.48 19.75 -13.41
C ASN A 649 -29.27 20.62 -13.80
N THR A 650 -29.39 21.94 -13.61
CA THR A 650 -28.37 22.95 -13.97
C THR A 650 -27.40 23.27 -12.81
N ASN A 651 -27.27 22.39 -11.82
CA ASN A 651 -26.45 22.63 -10.63
C ASN A 651 -24.94 22.62 -10.95
N LEU A 652 -24.21 23.64 -10.49
CA LEU A 652 -22.78 23.82 -10.73
C LEU A 652 -21.90 22.63 -10.26
N LEU A 653 -22.32 21.89 -9.24
CA LEU A 653 -21.61 20.72 -8.70
C LEU A 653 -21.37 19.63 -9.75
N ILE A 654 -22.31 19.45 -10.69
CA ILE A 654 -22.28 18.41 -11.73
C ILE A 654 -21.96 18.96 -13.12
N ASN A 655 -21.51 20.22 -13.21
CA ASN A 655 -21.16 20.83 -14.48
C ASN A 655 -20.01 20.04 -15.16
N ASN A 656 -20.17 19.70 -16.44
CA ASN A 656 -19.29 18.81 -17.21
C ASN A 656 -19.11 17.38 -16.64
N VAL A 657 -19.98 16.92 -15.72
CA VAL A 657 -19.94 15.57 -15.16
C VAL A 657 -21.09 14.73 -15.73
N SER A 658 -20.76 13.77 -16.60
CA SER A 658 -21.77 13.04 -17.39
C SER A 658 -22.34 11.78 -16.70
N ILE A 659 -21.52 11.10 -15.89
CA ILE A 659 -21.84 9.86 -15.17
C ILE A 659 -21.00 9.84 -13.88
N ILE A 660 -21.62 9.56 -12.75
CA ILE A 660 -20.95 9.28 -11.46
C ILE A 660 -21.38 7.89 -11.01
N ASP A 661 -20.43 7.05 -10.61
CA ASP A 661 -20.71 5.89 -9.79
C ASP A 661 -20.86 6.34 -8.32
N TYR A 662 -21.96 5.95 -7.66
CA TYR A 662 -22.27 6.30 -6.27
C TYR A 662 -22.58 5.05 -5.46
N ILE A 663 -21.95 4.93 -4.29
CA ILE A 663 -22.17 3.86 -3.33
C ILE A 663 -22.13 4.48 -1.93
N GLY A 664 -23.29 4.66 -1.31
CA GLY A 664 -23.36 5.37 -0.02
C GLY A 664 -24.78 5.51 0.52
N GLY A 665 -24.90 6.18 1.67
CA GLY A 665 -26.18 6.44 2.30
C GLY A 665 -26.98 7.59 1.69
N GLY A 666 -28.12 7.87 2.31
CA GLY A 666 -28.94 9.05 2.02
C GLY A 666 -28.73 10.17 3.02
N LEU A 667 -29.00 11.40 2.58
CA LEU A 667 -29.11 12.58 3.42
C LEU A 667 -30.57 13.05 3.40
N LYS A 668 -31.16 13.20 4.57
CA LYS A 668 -32.48 13.78 4.78
C LYS A 668 -32.34 15.15 5.47
N GLU A 669 -33.15 16.10 5.02
CA GLU A 669 -33.27 17.43 5.61
C GLU A 669 -34.53 17.52 6.50
N THR A 670 -34.54 18.44 7.48
CA THR A 670 -35.74 18.75 8.27
C THR A 670 -36.33 20.15 8.06
N ASP A 671 -35.63 21.09 7.40
CA ASP A 671 -35.90 22.55 7.53
C ASP A 671 -35.84 23.39 6.23
N SER A 672 -35.67 22.77 5.06
CA SER A 672 -35.69 23.41 3.72
C SER A 672 -34.69 24.58 3.50
N LYS A 673 -33.43 24.40 3.93
CA LYS A 673 -32.28 25.32 3.76
C LYS A 673 -31.20 24.79 2.80
N PHE A 674 -31.17 23.51 2.47
CA PHE A 674 -30.13 22.90 1.63
C PHE A 674 -30.48 22.93 0.13
N GLU A 675 -29.50 23.31 -0.69
CA GLU A 675 -29.48 23.01 -2.12
C GLU A 675 -28.85 21.63 -2.34
N GLY A 676 -29.67 20.62 -2.55
CA GLY A 676 -29.23 19.23 -2.71
C GLY A 676 -29.47 18.65 -4.10
N ILE A 677 -28.62 17.71 -4.49
CA ILE A 677 -28.84 16.84 -5.65
C ILE A 677 -29.77 15.72 -5.20
N LEU A 678 -30.96 15.70 -5.78
CA LEU A 678 -32.07 14.79 -5.47
C LEU A 678 -31.81 13.38 -5.99
N TRP A 679 -32.08 12.37 -5.16
CA TRP A 679 -31.95 10.94 -5.51
C TRP A 679 -33.28 10.17 -5.47
N GLY A 680 -34.30 10.69 -4.78
CA GLY A 680 -35.67 10.17 -4.83
C GLY A 680 -36.59 10.71 -3.73
N GLU A 681 -37.82 10.20 -3.72
CA GLU A 681 -38.74 10.31 -2.58
C GLU A 681 -38.79 8.97 -1.82
N LEU A 682 -38.59 9.00 -0.51
CA LEU A 682 -38.83 7.89 0.41
C LEU A 682 -40.02 8.23 1.30
N GLU A 683 -41.07 7.41 1.32
CA GLU A 683 -42.27 7.62 2.17
C GLU A 683 -42.94 9.02 2.04
N ARG A 684 -42.69 9.71 0.91
CA ARG A 684 -43.05 11.13 0.58
C ARG A 684 -42.13 12.21 1.16
N GLU A 685 -40.95 11.83 1.62
CA GLU A 685 -39.89 12.72 2.08
C GLU A 685 -38.73 12.73 1.08
N THR A 686 -38.11 13.90 0.91
CA THR A 686 -37.03 14.13 -0.05
C THR A 686 -35.72 13.55 0.44
N VAL A 687 -35.02 12.76 -0.39
CA VAL A 687 -33.69 12.22 -0.09
C VAL A 687 -32.65 12.70 -1.09
N PHE A 688 -31.53 13.19 -0.56
CA PHE A 688 -30.38 13.70 -1.30
C PHE A 688 -29.19 12.74 -1.21
N GLY A 689 -28.37 12.69 -2.27
CA GLY A 689 -27.04 12.05 -2.23
C GLY A 689 -25.90 13.05 -2.01
N PHE A 690 -26.17 14.32 -2.30
CA PHE A 690 -25.30 15.47 -2.04
C PHE A 690 -26.15 16.63 -1.55
N ALA A 691 -25.75 17.29 -0.47
CA ALA A 691 -26.45 18.45 0.10
C ALA A 691 -25.45 19.59 0.33
N SER A 692 -25.75 20.78 -0.20
CA SER A 692 -24.99 22.01 0.03
C SER A 692 -25.83 22.99 0.84
N TRP A 693 -25.24 23.61 1.87
CA TRP A 693 -25.83 24.71 2.62
C TRP A 693 -24.88 25.91 2.61
N HIS A 694 -25.47 27.09 2.46
CA HIS A 694 -24.75 28.35 2.33
C HIS A 694 -25.25 29.30 3.42
N GLU A 695 -24.37 29.68 4.35
CA GLU A 695 -24.66 30.70 5.35
C GLU A 695 -24.71 32.08 4.66
N SER A 696 -25.66 32.91 5.09
CA SER A 696 -25.92 34.26 4.59
C SER A 696 -24.69 35.17 4.58
N ASN A 697 -23.77 34.98 5.52
CA ASN A 697 -22.54 35.76 5.67
C ASN A 697 -21.31 35.15 4.95
N GLY A 698 -21.44 33.98 4.31
CA GLY A 698 -20.48 33.50 3.32
C GLY A 698 -19.97 32.06 3.48
N GLY A 699 -20.00 31.50 4.71
CA GLY A 699 -19.54 30.15 5.02
C GLY A 699 -20.40 29.06 4.37
N ASN A 700 -19.82 27.88 4.09
CA ASN A 700 -20.47 26.85 3.29
C ASN A 700 -20.25 25.44 3.87
N LEU A 701 -21.31 24.63 3.90
CA LEU A 701 -21.27 23.22 4.30
C LEU A 701 -21.66 22.36 3.09
N PHE A 702 -20.79 21.44 2.70
CA PHE A 702 -21.11 20.39 1.74
C PHE A 702 -21.08 19.02 2.41
N VAL A 703 -22.11 18.22 2.22
CA VAL A 703 -22.19 16.84 2.70
C VAL A 703 -22.52 15.92 1.53
N SER A 704 -21.72 14.88 1.32
CA SER A 704 -22.08 13.76 0.45
C SER A 704 -22.36 12.50 1.26
N GLY A 705 -23.41 11.78 0.87
CA GLY A 705 -23.70 10.45 1.38
C GLY A 705 -22.72 9.37 0.86
N SER A 706 -21.82 9.70 -0.09
CA SER A 706 -20.83 8.78 -0.66
C SER A 706 -19.52 9.50 -1.03
N GLY A 707 -18.42 9.13 -0.37
CA GLY A 707 -17.06 9.51 -0.73
C GLY A 707 -16.49 8.70 -1.91
N PHE A 708 -17.24 7.74 -2.47
CA PHE A 708 -16.76 6.80 -3.51
C PHE A 708 -16.07 7.49 -4.70
N PHE A 709 -16.47 8.72 -5.04
CA PHE A 709 -15.83 9.51 -6.09
C PHE A 709 -14.39 9.96 -5.75
N MET A 710 -14.09 10.21 -4.47
CA MET A 710 -12.72 10.45 -4.00
C MET A 710 -11.88 9.16 -4.03
N GLU A 711 -12.49 8.01 -3.73
CA GLU A 711 -11.82 6.70 -3.79
C GLU A 711 -11.37 6.37 -5.21
N ASN A 712 -12.17 6.75 -6.21
CA ASN A 712 -11.87 6.55 -7.63
C ASN A 712 -10.73 7.45 -8.16
N LEU A 713 -10.21 8.41 -7.39
CA LEU A 713 -9.01 9.18 -7.77
C LEU A 713 -7.76 8.31 -7.91
N GLY A 714 -7.67 7.22 -7.13
CA GLY A 714 -6.64 6.19 -7.29
C GLY A 714 -6.63 5.60 -8.70
N LEU A 715 -7.80 5.49 -9.33
CA LEU A 715 -7.99 4.95 -10.67
C LEU A 715 -7.84 6.01 -11.78
N SER A 716 -7.39 7.23 -11.48
CA SER A 716 -7.27 8.32 -12.46
C SER A 716 -6.30 8.02 -13.61
N GLU A 717 -5.19 7.32 -13.36
CA GLU A 717 -4.23 6.92 -14.41
C GLU A 717 -4.87 5.99 -15.47
N LEU A 718 -5.91 5.21 -15.12
CA LEU A 718 -6.68 4.39 -16.09
C LEU A 718 -7.45 5.22 -17.13
N ASN A 719 -7.52 6.55 -16.97
CA ASN A 719 -8.09 7.47 -17.95
C ASN A 719 -9.57 7.22 -18.33
N THR A 720 -10.31 6.45 -17.53
CA THR A 720 -11.71 6.10 -17.77
C THR A 720 -12.63 7.34 -17.69
N ILE A 721 -13.79 7.26 -18.35
CA ILE A 721 -14.81 8.33 -18.29
C ILE A 721 -15.26 8.54 -16.83
N SER A 722 -15.44 7.45 -16.06
CA SER A 722 -15.83 7.51 -14.65
C SER A 722 -14.78 8.24 -13.80
N ALA A 723 -13.51 7.85 -13.86
CA ALA A 723 -12.45 8.49 -13.07
C ALA A 723 -12.25 9.98 -13.42
N LYS A 724 -12.42 10.36 -14.70
CA LYS A 724 -12.40 11.77 -15.13
C LYS A 724 -13.59 12.55 -14.57
N ASN A 725 -14.79 11.98 -14.64
CA ASN A 725 -16.01 12.55 -14.08
C ASN A 725 -15.95 12.71 -12.55
N HIS A 726 -15.43 11.72 -11.83
CA HIS A 726 -15.21 11.79 -10.38
C HIS A 726 -14.18 12.86 -9.99
N THR A 727 -13.09 12.97 -10.75
CA THR A 727 -12.10 14.05 -10.58
C THR A 727 -12.72 15.43 -10.80
N GLN A 728 -13.52 15.58 -11.86
CA GLN A 728 -14.21 16.83 -12.17
C GLN A 728 -15.28 17.18 -11.12
N LEU A 729 -16.04 16.20 -10.61
CA LEU A 729 -16.98 16.37 -9.51
C LEU A 729 -16.29 16.93 -8.26
N LEU A 730 -15.15 16.36 -7.86
CA LEU A 730 -14.42 16.84 -6.68
C LEU A 730 -13.89 18.27 -6.87
N LEU A 731 -13.36 18.58 -8.05
CA LEU A 731 -12.95 19.96 -8.38
C LEU A 731 -14.15 20.92 -8.38
N ASN A 732 -15.31 20.51 -8.91
CA ASN A 732 -16.55 21.30 -8.86
C ASN A 732 -17.01 21.55 -7.42
N ILE A 733 -16.98 20.53 -6.55
CA ILE A 733 -17.33 20.66 -5.13
C ILE A 733 -16.43 21.68 -4.45
N ILE A 734 -15.11 21.50 -4.55
CA ILE A 734 -14.12 22.39 -3.92
C ILE A 734 -14.25 23.82 -4.48
N ASN A 735 -14.45 23.98 -5.78
CA ASN A 735 -14.57 25.30 -6.42
C ASN A 735 -15.87 26.02 -6.03
N ASN A 736 -17.02 25.35 -6.07
CA ASN A 736 -18.32 25.91 -5.67
C ASN A 736 -18.28 26.36 -4.20
N VAL A 737 -17.80 25.49 -3.32
CA VAL A 737 -17.60 25.76 -1.90
C VAL A 737 -16.62 26.93 -1.66
N SER A 738 -15.61 27.13 -2.53
CA SER A 738 -14.66 28.25 -2.41
C SER A 738 -15.15 29.61 -2.93
N LYS A 739 -16.24 29.68 -3.70
CA LYS A 739 -16.76 30.90 -4.37
C LYS A 739 -15.70 31.69 -5.18
N SER A 740 -14.65 31.04 -5.69
CA SER A 740 -13.68 31.68 -6.60
C SER A 740 -14.12 31.56 -8.05
N ASP A 741 -14.39 32.69 -8.72
CA ASP A 741 -14.52 32.75 -10.19
C ASP A 741 -13.25 32.19 -10.87
N LEU A 742 -13.37 31.17 -11.73
CA LEU A 742 -12.42 30.90 -12.82
C LEU A 742 -12.92 29.81 -13.81
N ASN A 743 -12.21 29.67 -14.93
CA ASN A 743 -12.62 28.92 -16.12
C ASN A 743 -12.49 27.38 -15.99
N PRO A 744 -13.24 26.60 -16.80
CA PRO A 744 -13.09 25.15 -16.88
C PRO A 744 -11.73 24.71 -17.44
N VAL A 745 -11.36 23.46 -17.12
CA VAL A 745 -10.10 22.81 -17.53
C VAL A 745 -10.01 22.69 -19.06
N PRO A 746 -8.85 22.99 -19.69
CA PRO A 746 -8.66 22.79 -21.14
C PRO A 746 -8.80 21.32 -21.56
N GLU A 747 -9.43 21.06 -22.71
CA GLU A 747 -9.57 19.70 -23.25
C GLU A 747 -8.19 19.05 -23.53
N SER A 748 -7.85 18.01 -22.75
CA SER A 748 -6.77 17.09 -23.14
C SER A 748 -7.17 16.40 -24.45
N LYS A 749 -6.35 16.57 -25.51
CA LYS A 749 -6.63 16.09 -26.88
C LYS A 749 -7.31 14.73 -26.93
N GLN A 750 -8.46 14.66 -27.61
CA GLN A 750 -9.19 13.42 -27.84
C GLN A 750 -8.29 12.38 -28.55
N VAL A 751 -7.97 11.29 -27.85
CA VAL A 751 -7.52 10.04 -28.47
C VAL A 751 -8.75 9.19 -28.74
N ASN A 752 -8.86 8.64 -29.95
CA ASN A 752 -10.11 8.07 -30.46
C ASN A 752 -10.40 6.67 -29.87
N THR A 753 -11.09 6.60 -28.73
CA THR A 753 -11.34 5.37 -27.97
C THR A 753 -12.57 4.61 -28.45
N ALA A 754 -12.41 3.82 -29.53
CA ALA A 754 -13.42 2.87 -29.96
C ALA A 754 -13.29 1.53 -29.20
N GLY A 755 -14.10 1.33 -28.16
CA GLY A 755 -14.48 -0.01 -27.66
C GLY A 755 -13.77 -0.54 -26.41
N TYR A 756 -14.15 -0.03 -25.22
CA TYR A 756 -13.97 -0.74 -23.94
C TYR A 756 -15.22 -0.59 -23.05
N PHE A 757 -16.09 -1.61 -23.05
CA PHE A 757 -17.31 -1.73 -22.23
C PHE A 757 -17.48 -3.21 -21.83
N THR A 758 -16.92 -3.63 -20.68
CA THR A 758 -17.13 -5.00 -20.13
C THR A 758 -17.03 -5.10 -18.60
N VAL A 759 -16.13 -4.34 -17.94
CA VAL A 759 -15.82 -4.56 -16.51
C VAL A 759 -17.01 -4.24 -15.57
N ILE A 760 -17.79 -3.19 -15.86
CA ILE A 760 -18.83 -2.67 -14.96
C ILE A 760 -20.00 -3.67 -14.79
N GLU A 761 -20.38 -4.38 -15.86
CA GLU A 761 -21.53 -5.30 -15.83
C GLU A 761 -21.30 -6.51 -14.91
N PHE A 762 -20.06 -7.01 -14.85
CA PHE A 762 -19.73 -8.21 -14.07
C PHE A 762 -19.88 -7.96 -12.56
N THR A 763 -19.40 -6.81 -12.08
CA THR A 763 -19.50 -6.41 -10.66
C THR A 763 -20.95 -6.17 -10.24
N LEU A 764 -21.73 -5.49 -11.09
CA LEU A 764 -23.17 -5.28 -10.85
C LEU A 764 -23.95 -6.60 -10.80
N VAL A 765 -23.66 -7.55 -11.68
CA VAL A 765 -24.29 -8.89 -11.66
C VAL A 765 -23.95 -9.65 -10.37
N ILE A 766 -22.70 -9.61 -9.90
CA ILE A 766 -22.29 -10.25 -8.64
C ILE A 766 -22.99 -9.61 -7.43
N LEU A 767 -23.06 -8.27 -7.37
CA LEU A 767 -23.78 -7.54 -6.32
C LEU A 767 -25.29 -7.84 -6.32
N LEU A 768 -25.92 -7.94 -7.50
CA LEU A 768 -27.32 -8.28 -7.64
C LEU A 768 -27.60 -9.71 -7.17
N ILE A 769 -26.76 -10.67 -7.55
CA ILE A 769 -26.86 -12.08 -7.12
C ILE A 769 -26.65 -12.19 -5.60
N SER A 770 -25.64 -11.53 -5.03
CA SER A 770 -25.39 -11.47 -3.59
C SER A 770 -26.60 -10.91 -2.82
N THR A 771 -27.16 -9.80 -3.29
CA THR A 771 -28.33 -9.15 -2.67
C THR A 771 -29.58 -10.02 -2.74
N LEU A 772 -29.84 -10.66 -3.88
CA LEU A 772 -30.94 -11.61 -4.04
C LEU A 772 -30.75 -12.86 -3.17
N TYR A 773 -29.53 -13.35 -3.01
CA TYR A 773 -29.19 -14.49 -2.15
C TYR A 773 -29.36 -14.15 -0.66
N ARG A 774 -28.89 -12.99 -0.19
CA ARG A 774 -29.18 -12.48 1.17
C ARG A 774 -30.68 -12.37 1.42
N LYS A 775 -31.44 -11.74 0.51
CA LYS A 775 -32.91 -11.63 0.61
C LYS A 775 -33.62 -13.00 0.60
N PHE A 776 -33.12 -13.98 -0.15
CA PHE A 776 -33.63 -15.36 -0.14
C PHE A 776 -33.35 -16.08 1.20
N LEU A 777 -32.13 -15.98 1.74
CA LEU A 777 -31.77 -16.57 3.04
C LEU A 777 -32.57 -15.99 4.20
N ILE A 778 -32.77 -14.67 4.25
CA ILE A 778 -33.60 -14.00 5.26
C ILE A 778 -35.04 -14.53 5.21
N LYS A 779 -35.63 -14.61 4.00
CA LYS A 779 -36.98 -15.15 3.80
C LYS A 779 -37.09 -16.63 4.18
N ARG A 780 -36.01 -17.41 4.04
CA ARG A 780 -35.93 -18.81 4.47
C ARG A 780 -35.72 -18.97 5.99
N LYS A 781 -35.10 -17.99 6.66
CA LYS A 781 -35.01 -17.92 8.13
C LYS A 781 -36.38 -17.65 8.75
N ASN A 782 -37.14 -16.68 8.24
CA ASN A 782 -38.47 -16.35 8.76
C ASN A 782 -39.50 -17.47 8.54
N ASN A 783 -39.46 -18.14 7.38
CA ASN A 783 -40.33 -19.30 7.11
C ASN A 783 -40.01 -20.57 7.96
N LYS A 784 -38.98 -20.54 8.82
CA LYS A 784 -38.73 -21.61 9.82
C LYS A 784 -39.41 -21.37 11.17
N ARG A 785 -40.19 -20.29 11.34
CA ARG A 785 -40.98 -20.04 12.57
C ARG A 785 -42.49 -20.25 12.43
N ILE A 786 -42.98 -20.73 11.28
CA ILE A 786 -44.40 -21.12 11.09
C ILE A 786 -44.48 -22.46 10.34
N LYS A 787 -44.16 -23.56 11.04
CA LYS A 787 -44.82 -24.86 10.94
C LYS A 787 -44.40 -25.79 12.07
#